data_AF-C0LGN2-F1
#
_entry.id   AF-C0LGN2-F1
#
_cell.length_a   1.000
_cell.length_b   1.000
_cell.length_c   1.000
_cell.angle_alpha   90.00
_cell.angle_beta   90.00
_cell.angle_gamma   90.00
#
_symmetry.space_group_name_H-M   'P 1'
#
loop_
_entity.id
_entity.type
_entity.pdbx_description
1 polymer ?
#
loop_
_entity_poly.entity_id
_entity_poly.type
_entity_poly.pdbx_seq_one_letter_code
_entity_poly.pdbx_strand_id
1 'polypeptide(L)'
;MSLNRQLLFTYYFIVSLILFSDFVSSATLPKEEVDALQSVATALKKSNWNFSVDPCDETLSEGGWRNPNAAKGFEDAVTCNCSSVICHVTNIVLKAQDLQGSLPTDLSGLPFLQELDLTRNYLNGSIPPEWGASSLLNISLLGNRISGSIPKELGNLTTLSGLVLEYNQLSGKIPPELGNLPNLKRLLLSSNNLSGEIPSTFAKLTTLTDLRISDNQFTGAIPDFIQNWKGLEKLVIQASGLVGPIPSAIGLLGTLTDLRITDLSGPESPFPPLRNMTSMKYLILRNCNLTGDLPAYLGQNRKLKNLDLSFNKLSGPIPATYSGLSDVDFIYFTSNMLNGQVPSWMVDQGDTIDITYNNFSKDKTEECQQKSVNTFSSTSPLVANNSSNVSCLSKYTCPKTFYGLHINCGGNEITSNETKYDADTWDTPGYYDSKNGWVSSNTGNFLDDDRTNNGKSKWSNSSELKITNSSIDFRLYTQARLSAISLTYQALCLGKGNYTVNLHFAEIMFNEKNMYSNLGRRYFDIYVQGKREVKDFNIVDEAKGVGKAVVKKFPVMVTNGKLEIRLQWAGKGTQAIPVRGVYGPLISAVSVDPDFIPPKEPGTGTGGGSSVGTVVGSVIASTVFLVLLIGGILWWRGCLRPKSQMEKDFKNLDFQISSFSLRQIKVATDNFDPANKIGEGGFGPVHKGIMTDGTVIAVKQLSAKSKQGNREFLNEIAMISALQHPHLVKLYGCCVEGDQLLLVYEYLENNSLARALFGPQETQIPLNWPMRQKICVGIARGLAYLHEESRLKIVHRDIKATNVLLDKELNPKISDFGLAKLDEEENTHISTRVAGTYGYMAPEYAMRGHLTDKADVYSFGVVALEIVHGKSNTSSRSKADTFYLLDWVHVLREQNTLLEVVDPRLGTDYNKQEALMMIQIGMLCTSPAPGDRPSMSTVVSMLEGHSTVNVEKLLEASVNNEKDEESVRAMKRHYATIGEEEITNTTTTDGPFTSSSTSTANANDLYPVKLDSAYWNTRT
;
A
#
# COMPACT_ATOMS: atom_id res chain seq x y z
N MET A 1 50.77 26.49 -84.07
CA MET A 1 49.60 27.01 -83.31
C MET A 1 48.70 25.93 -82.69
N SER A 2 48.82 24.64 -83.06
CA SER A 2 47.98 23.56 -82.48
C SER A 2 48.39 23.11 -81.06
N LEU A 3 49.69 23.14 -80.74
CA LEU A 3 50.20 22.59 -79.47
C LEU A 3 49.87 23.46 -78.24
N ASN A 4 49.87 24.79 -78.39
CA ASN A 4 49.50 25.70 -77.30
C ASN A 4 48.03 25.63 -76.92
N ARG A 5 47.14 25.21 -77.84
CA ARG A 5 45.70 25.13 -77.59
C ARG A 5 45.33 23.90 -76.75
N GLN A 6 46.04 22.79 -76.91
CA GLN A 6 45.88 21.59 -76.09
C GLN A 6 46.44 21.80 -74.68
N LEU A 7 47.61 22.44 -74.54
CA LEU A 7 48.20 22.77 -73.24
C LEU A 7 47.33 23.74 -72.42
N LEU A 8 46.75 24.75 -73.06
CA LEU A 8 45.78 25.66 -72.42
C LEU A 8 44.49 24.95 -72.02
N PHE A 9 43.99 23.99 -72.82
CA PHE A 9 42.81 23.20 -72.46
C PHE A 9 43.08 22.25 -71.29
N THR A 10 44.22 21.55 -71.27
CA THR A 10 44.61 20.72 -70.12
C THR A 10 44.89 21.55 -68.89
N TYR A 11 45.48 22.75 -69.02
CA TYR A 11 45.68 23.65 -67.89
C TYR A 11 44.36 24.19 -67.35
N TYR A 12 43.41 24.58 -68.20
CA TYR A 12 42.05 24.97 -67.76
C TYR A 12 41.27 23.78 -67.18
N PHE A 13 41.44 22.57 -67.69
CA PHE A 13 40.77 21.37 -67.18
C PHE A 13 41.37 20.92 -65.83
N ILE A 14 42.68 21.03 -65.65
CA ILE A 14 43.38 20.75 -64.39
C ILE A 14 43.11 21.86 -63.37
N VAL A 15 43.13 23.14 -63.75
CA VAL A 15 42.75 24.26 -62.86
C VAL A 15 41.27 24.19 -62.53
N SER A 16 40.40 23.76 -63.45
CA SER A 16 39.00 23.43 -63.17
C SER A 16 38.90 22.27 -62.18
N LEU A 17 39.62 21.15 -62.39
CA LEU A 17 39.64 20.01 -61.45
C LEU A 17 40.25 20.35 -60.08
N ILE A 18 41.19 21.29 -60.01
CA ILE A 18 41.78 21.79 -58.76
C ILE A 18 40.80 22.76 -58.06
N LEU A 19 40.16 23.66 -58.82
CA LEU A 19 39.09 24.54 -58.32
C LEU A 19 37.80 23.76 -57.95
N PHE A 20 37.57 22.58 -58.53
CA PHE A 20 36.49 21.65 -58.16
C PHE A 20 36.89 20.65 -57.07
N SER A 21 38.19 20.47 -56.78
CA SER A 21 38.64 19.65 -55.63
C SER A 21 38.78 20.45 -54.34
N ASP A 22 38.81 21.78 -54.42
CA ASP A 22 38.70 22.69 -53.27
C ASP A 22 37.24 23.08 -52.92
N PHE A 23 36.24 22.46 -53.57
CA PHE A 23 34.81 22.55 -53.24
C PHE A 23 34.25 21.19 -52.81
N VAL A 24 34.94 20.50 -51.88
CA VAL A 24 34.26 19.48 -51.06
C VAL A 24 33.47 20.26 -50.01
N SER A 25 32.26 20.69 -50.36
CA SER A 25 31.28 21.12 -49.34
C SER A 25 31.12 19.93 -48.40
N SER A 26 31.58 20.05 -47.14
CA SER A 26 31.29 19.02 -46.15
C SER A 26 29.78 18.81 -46.11
N ALA A 27 29.33 17.56 -46.02
CA ALA A 27 27.91 17.29 -45.81
C ALA A 27 27.48 18.02 -44.53
N THR A 28 26.37 18.75 -44.60
CA THR A 28 25.88 19.56 -43.48
C THR A 28 24.48 19.12 -43.07
N LEU A 29 24.12 19.46 -41.83
CA LEU A 29 22.77 19.26 -41.31
C LEU A 29 21.77 20.27 -41.93
N PRO A 30 20.58 19.84 -42.41
CA PRO A 30 19.54 20.74 -42.89
C PRO A 30 19.13 21.77 -41.84
N LYS A 31 18.77 22.96 -42.28
CA LYS A 31 18.35 24.05 -41.37
C LYS A 31 17.13 23.66 -40.53
N GLU A 32 16.20 22.91 -41.10
CA GLU A 32 15.01 22.43 -40.41
C GLU A 32 15.37 21.51 -39.22
N GLU A 33 16.40 20.66 -39.37
CA GLU A 33 16.89 19.81 -38.29
C GLU A 33 17.67 20.61 -37.23
N VAL A 34 18.39 21.66 -37.64
CA VAL A 34 19.03 22.60 -36.71
C VAL A 34 17.98 23.32 -35.86
N ASP A 35 16.92 23.84 -36.47
CA ASP A 35 15.81 24.52 -35.79
C ASP A 35 15.05 23.55 -34.85
N ALA A 36 14.91 22.28 -35.25
CA ALA A 36 14.34 21.23 -34.43
C ALA A 36 15.23 20.90 -33.21
N LEU A 37 16.56 20.78 -33.39
CA LEU A 37 17.51 20.63 -32.29
C LEU A 37 17.46 21.82 -31.33
N GLN A 38 17.27 23.04 -31.82
CA GLN A 38 17.11 24.23 -30.98
C GLN A 38 15.83 24.15 -30.13
N SER A 39 14.75 23.65 -30.71
CA SER A 39 13.50 23.39 -30.00
C SER A 39 13.67 22.30 -28.92
N VAL A 40 14.39 21.22 -29.23
CA VAL A 40 14.75 20.16 -28.27
C VAL A 40 15.59 20.72 -27.12
N ALA A 41 16.62 21.50 -27.41
CA ALA A 41 17.47 22.12 -26.39
C ALA A 41 16.68 23.03 -25.45
N THR A 42 15.77 23.82 -26.02
CA THR A 42 14.88 24.72 -25.27
C THR A 42 13.97 23.94 -24.34
N ALA A 43 13.31 22.88 -24.86
CA ALA A 43 12.42 22.04 -24.07
C ALA A 43 13.17 21.37 -22.90
N LEU A 44 14.35 20.80 -23.18
CA LEU A 44 15.18 20.10 -22.18
C LEU A 44 15.92 21.05 -21.23
N LYS A 45 15.94 22.37 -21.53
CA LYS A 45 16.81 23.37 -20.89
C LYS A 45 18.30 23.04 -21.01
N LYS A 46 18.72 22.50 -22.14
CA LYS A 46 20.13 22.24 -22.44
C LYS A 46 20.77 23.51 -23.02
N SER A 47 21.77 24.05 -22.32
CA SER A 47 22.37 25.35 -22.63
C SER A 47 23.77 25.27 -23.23
N ASN A 48 24.41 24.10 -23.21
CA ASN A 48 25.80 23.92 -23.65
C ASN A 48 25.96 23.61 -25.15
N TRP A 49 24.88 23.57 -25.92
CA TRP A 49 24.92 23.38 -27.37
C TRP A 49 25.17 24.70 -28.10
N ASN A 50 26.23 24.72 -28.91
CA ASN A 50 26.58 25.85 -29.76
C ASN A 50 26.04 25.66 -31.19
N PHE A 51 24.90 26.30 -31.48
CA PHE A 51 24.24 26.28 -32.80
C PHE A 51 24.99 27.02 -33.92
N SER A 52 26.17 27.59 -33.64
CA SER A 52 27.06 28.15 -34.67
C SER A 52 27.99 27.09 -35.28
N VAL A 53 28.02 25.88 -34.71
CA VAL A 53 28.84 24.75 -35.15
C VAL A 53 27.90 23.63 -35.61
N ASP A 54 28.21 23.02 -36.76
CA ASP A 54 27.45 21.88 -37.28
C ASP A 54 27.52 20.69 -36.29
N PRO A 55 26.39 20.20 -35.77
CA PRO A 55 26.34 19.04 -34.88
C PRO A 55 26.96 17.77 -35.48
N CYS A 56 26.98 17.66 -36.82
CA CYS A 56 27.42 16.48 -37.54
C CYS A 56 28.91 16.52 -37.93
N ASP A 57 29.61 17.64 -37.69
CA ASP A 57 31.05 17.73 -37.93
C ASP A 57 31.84 16.97 -36.85
N GLU A 58 32.39 15.81 -37.22
CA GLU A 58 33.19 14.95 -36.34
C GLU A 58 34.59 15.48 -36.04
N THR A 59 35.04 16.47 -36.81
CA THR A 59 36.37 17.05 -36.63
C THR A 59 36.41 18.10 -35.54
N LEU A 60 35.24 18.63 -35.14
CA LEU A 60 35.08 19.66 -34.13
C LEU A 60 34.52 19.06 -32.83
N SER A 61 35.40 18.77 -31.87
CA SER A 61 35.01 18.50 -30.48
C SER A 61 34.50 19.76 -29.76
N GLU A 62 34.64 20.93 -30.38
CA GLU A 62 34.17 22.22 -29.87
C GLU A 62 32.72 22.45 -30.32
N GLY A 63 31.78 22.53 -29.37
CA GLY A 63 30.37 22.81 -29.66
C GLY A 63 29.37 22.22 -28.65
N GLY A 64 29.83 21.32 -27.78
CA GLY A 64 29.01 20.70 -26.74
C GLY A 64 28.07 19.60 -27.25
N TRP A 65 28.19 19.19 -28.51
CA TRP A 65 27.36 18.18 -29.16
C TRP A 65 27.68 16.75 -28.75
N ARG A 66 28.95 16.47 -28.41
CA ARG A 66 29.43 15.14 -28.01
C ARG A 66 30.54 15.21 -26.98
N ASN A 67 30.55 14.26 -26.05
CA ASN A 67 31.66 13.98 -25.15
C ASN A 67 32.21 12.57 -25.42
N PRO A 68 33.29 12.42 -26.22
CA PRO A 68 33.86 11.11 -26.54
C PRO A 68 34.50 10.40 -25.34
N ASN A 69 34.77 11.13 -24.25
CA ASN A 69 35.39 10.62 -23.02
C ASN A 69 34.36 10.38 -21.91
N ALA A 70 33.06 10.39 -22.21
CA ALA A 70 32.02 10.15 -21.21
C ALA A 70 32.16 8.76 -20.60
N ALA A 71 32.14 8.68 -19.26
CA ALA A 71 32.05 7.41 -18.57
C ALA A 71 30.73 6.72 -18.93
N LYS A 72 30.73 5.38 -18.94
CA LYS A 72 29.51 4.59 -19.17
C LYS A 72 28.40 5.04 -18.22
N GLY A 73 27.23 5.38 -18.76
CA GLY A 73 26.09 5.92 -18.01
C GLY A 73 26.02 7.45 -17.90
N PHE A 74 26.99 8.17 -18.47
CA PHE A 74 27.08 9.63 -18.54
C PHE A 74 27.25 10.13 -19.98
N GLU A 75 26.84 9.32 -20.96
CA GLU A 75 26.94 9.65 -22.37
C GLU A 75 26.23 10.98 -22.70
N ASP A 76 26.91 11.86 -23.42
CA ASP A 76 26.40 13.15 -23.94
C ASP A 76 26.77 13.18 -25.43
N ALA A 77 25.83 12.84 -26.31
CA ALA A 77 26.09 12.73 -27.73
C ALA A 77 24.84 12.95 -28.59
N VAL A 78 24.98 13.81 -29.60
CA VAL A 78 24.15 13.84 -30.81
C VAL A 78 24.91 13.11 -31.90
N THR A 79 24.30 12.11 -32.53
CA THR A 79 24.89 11.32 -33.61
C THR A 79 24.14 11.58 -34.91
N CYS A 80 24.90 11.75 -35.99
CA CYS A 80 24.36 11.94 -37.33
C CYS A 80 24.77 10.79 -38.25
N ASN A 81 23.95 10.53 -39.27
CA ASN A 81 24.33 9.72 -40.42
C ASN A 81 24.42 10.63 -41.65
N CYS A 82 25.59 10.66 -42.28
CA CYS A 82 25.88 11.52 -43.42
C CYS A 82 25.97 10.71 -44.71
N SER A 83 25.17 11.10 -45.69
CA SER A 83 25.43 10.78 -47.08
C SER A 83 26.53 11.68 -47.63
N SER A 84 26.90 11.52 -48.92
CA SER A 84 27.89 12.38 -49.56
C SER A 84 27.49 13.86 -49.67
N VAL A 85 26.24 14.23 -49.36
CA VAL A 85 25.70 15.59 -49.56
C VAL A 85 25.00 16.15 -48.31
N ILE A 86 24.30 15.31 -47.55
CA ILE A 86 23.44 15.74 -46.45
C ILE A 86 23.60 14.82 -45.25
N CYS A 87 23.60 15.40 -44.06
CA CYS A 87 23.59 14.69 -42.78
C CYS A 87 22.21 14.73 -42.13
N HIS A 88 21.89 13.73 -41.33
CA HIS A 88 20.63 13.68 -40.57
C HIS A 88 20.89 13.20 -39.15
N VAL A 89 20.22 13.78 -38.16
CA VAL A 89 20.32 13.35 -36.75
C VAL A 89 19.62 12.00 -36.58
N THR A 90 20.34 11.01 -36.05
CA THR A 90 19.81 9.66 -35.81
C THR A 90 19.66 9.33 -34.33
N ASN A 91 20.49 9.89 -33.46
CA ASN A 91 20.48 9.58 -32.03
C ASN A 91 20.68 10.85 -31.20
N ILE A 92 19.89 11.00 -30.13
CA ILE A 92 20.09 11.99 -29.08
C ILE A 92 20.21 11.22 -27.76
N VAL A 93 21.44 11.14 -27.23
CA VAL A 93 21.77 10.39 -26.01
C VAL A 93 22.34 11.36 -24.98
N LEU A 94 21.52 11.72 -23.98
CA LEU A 94 21.82 12.71 -22.96
C LEU A 94 21.58 12.13 -21.56
N LYS A 95 22.57 11.42 -21.03
CA LYS A 95 22.46 10.66 -19.79
C LYS A 95 23.07 11.36 -18.59
N ALA A 96 22.39 11.29 -17.43
CA ALA A 96 22.94 11.76 -16.15
C ALA A 96 23.39 13.23 -16.15
N GLN A 97 22.64 14.12 -16.82
CA GLN A 97 22.98 15.55 -16.98
C GLN A 97 22.11 16.48 -16.10
N ASP A 98 21.24 15.94 -15.25
CA ASP A 98 20.34 16.70 -14.37
C ASP A 98 19.45 17.73 -15.10
N LEU A 99 19.11 17.48 -16.38
CA LEU A 99 18.27 18.39 -17.17
C LEU A 99 16.89 18.58 -16.51
N GLN A 100 16.45 19.82 -16.30
CA GLN A 100 15.25 20.17 -15.52
C GLN A 100 14.08 20.69 -16.39
N GLY A 101 14.19 20.53 -17.70
CA GLY A 101 13.14 20.89 -18.66
C GLY A 101 11.99 19.89 -18.72
N SER A 102 11.27 19.93 -19.84
CA SER A 102 10.22 18.99 -20.21
C SER A 102 10.62 18.21 -21.46
N LEU A 103 9.87 17.16 -21.78
CA LEU A 103 10.04 16.44 -23.03
C LEU A 103 9.67 17.34 -24.23
N PRO A 104 10.44 17.33 -25.34
CA PRO A 104 10.09 18.07 -26.54
C PRO A 104 8.80 17.51 -27.16
N THR A 105 7.81 18.36 -27.40
CA THR A 105 6.50 17.94 -27.91
C THR A 105 6.59 17.42 -29.34
N ASP A 106 7.24 18.18 -30.22
CA ASP A 106 7.32 17.86 -31.64
C ASP A 106 8.72 17.38 -32.02
N LEU A 107 8.78 16.18 -32.59
CA LEU A 107 9.99 15.57 -33.14
C LEU A 107 9.91 15.44 -34.68
N SER A 108 8.86 15.96 -35.33
CA SER A 108 8.68 15.84 -36.77
C SER A 108 9.79 16.52 -37.57
N GLY A 109 10.42 17.54 -36.98
CA GLY A 109 11.60 18.21 -37.54
C GLY A 109 12.87 17.36 -37.54
N LEU A 110 12.86 16.16 -36.94
CA LEU A 110 13.98 15.21 -36.93
C LEU A 110 13.54 13.87 -37.56
N PRO A 111 13.29 13.83 -38.89
CA PRO A 111 12.61 12.70 -39.54
C PRO A 111 13.41 11.39 -39.54
N PHE A 112 14.70 11.42 -39.22
CA PHE A 112 15.58 10.24 -39.14
C PHE A 112 15.94 9.83 -37.72
N LEU A 113 15.34 10.48 -36.70
CA LEU A 113 15.62 10.17 -35.31
C LEU A 113 15.14 8.75 -34.97
N GLN A 114 16.07 7.93 -34.49
CA GLN A 114 15.87 6.53 -34.13
C GLN A 114 16.02 6.29 -32.63
N GLU A 115 16.90 7.02 -31.95
CA GLU A 115 17.14 6.86 -30.52
C GLU A 115 16.99 8.19 -29.78
N LEU A 116 16.15 8.18 -28.76
CA LEU A 116 16.03 9.26 -27.79
C LEU A 116 16.26 8.67 -26.39
N ASP A 117 17.43 8.93 -25.83
CA ASP A 117 17.82 8.44 -24.50
C ASP A 117 18.12 9.62 -23.57
N LEU A 118 17.19 9.90 -22.67
CA LEU A 118 17.23 10.95 -21.67
C LEU A 118 17.34 10.37 -20.25
N THR A 119 18.00 9.22 -20.11
CA THR A 119 18.16 8.50 -18.85
C THR A 119 18.80 9.38 -17.76
N ARG A 120 18.26 9.32 -16.54
CA ARG A 120 18.78 9.95 -15.33
C ARG A 120 18.89 11.47 -15.49
N ASN A 121 17.78 12.11 -15.81
CA ASN A 121 17.68 13.56 -15.74
C ASN A 121 16.62 13.96 -14.69
N TYR A 122 16.30 15.25 -14.59
CA TYR A 122 15.30 15.77 -13.67
C TYR A 122 14.05 16.27 -14.42
N LEU A 123 13.80 15.70 -15.61
CA LEU A 123 12.76 16.14 -16.55
C LEU A 123 11.37 15.91 -15.98
N ASN A 124 10.44 16.80 -16.30
CA ASN A 124 9.05 16.75 -15.84
C ASN A 124 8.05 16.79 -17.01
N GLY A 125 6.76 16.78 -16.69
CA GLY A 125 5.67 16.76 -17.67
C GLY A 125 5.25 15.35 -18.06
N SER A 126 4.42 15.24 -19.09
CA SER A 126 3.93 13.97 -19.64
C SER A 126 4.68 13.59 -20.92
N ILE A 127 4.60 12.32 -21.31
CA ILE A 127 5.07 11.88 -22.62
C ILE A 127 4.17 12.52 -23.70
N PRO A 128 4.73 13.24 -24.68
CA PRO A 128 3.93 13.86 -25.75
C PRO A 128 3.25 12.80 -26.64
N PRO A 129 1.93 12.87 -26.87
CA PRO A 129 1.23 11.98 -27.80
C PRO A 129 1.77 12.06 -29.24
N GLU A 130 2.29 13.22 -29.64
CA GLU A 130 2.83 13.51 -30.97
C GLU A 130 4.01 12.59 -31.34
N TRP A 131 4.72 12.05 -30.35
CA TRP A 131 5.77 11.07 -30.57
C TRP A 131 5.25 9.83 -31.30
N GLY A 132 3.95 9.52 -31.20
CA GLY A 132 3.27 8.47 -31.95
C GLY A 132 3.39 8.55 -33.47
N ALA A 133 3.71 9.74 -34.01
CA ALA A 133 3.89 9.99 -35.45
C ALA A 133 5.36 9.92 -35.92
N SER A 134 6.31 9.64 -35.01
CA SER A 134 7.75 9.57 -35.32
C SER A 134 8.18 8.19 -35.85
N SER A 135 9.49 8.01 -36.06
CA SER A 135 10.12 6.74 -36.48
C SER A 135 11.07 6.16 -35.41
N LEU A 136 10.86 6.52 -34.14
CA LEU A 136 11.74 6.11 -33.05
C LEU A 136 11.81 4.58 -32.93
N LEU A 137 13.02 4.06 -32.76
CA LEU A 137 13.33 2.66 -32.47
C LEU A 137 13.47 2.44 -30.96
N ASN A 138 14.11 3.38 -30.26
CA ASN A 138 14.39 3.28 -28.83
C ASN A 138 14.05 4.59 -28.12
N ILE A 139 13.27 4.48 -27.05
CA ILE A 139 12.93 5.57 -26.14
C ILE A 139 13.39 5.16 -24.74
N SER A 140 14.27 5.95 -24.12
CA SER A 140 14.66 5.76 -22.72
C SER A 140 14.50 7.03 -21.92
N LEU A 141 13.61 6.98 -20.93
CA LEU A 141 13.31 8.05 -19.98
C LEU A 141 13.60 7.62 -18.54
N LEU A 142 14.42 6.57 -18.35
CA LEU A 142 14.70 5.96 -17.07
C LEU A 142 15.13 7.00 -16.03
N GLY A 143 14.50 7.04 -14.85
CA GLY A 143 14.93 7.91 -13.75
C GLY A 143 14.72 9.40 -14.01
N ASN A 144 13.47 9.80 -14.18
CA ASN A 144 13.03 11.20 -14.34
C ASN A 144 11.75 11.43 -13.49
N ARG A 145 11.11 12.60 -13.63
CA ARG A 145 9.82 12.94 -13.02
C ARG A 145 8.69 12.95 -14.05
N ILE A 146 8.75 12.07 -15.05
CA ILE A 146 7.71 11.99 -16.07
C ILE A 146 6.43 11.48 -15.41
N SER A 147 5.33 12.19 -15.66
CA SER A 147 4.04 12.02 -15.00
C SER A 147 2.92 11.84 -16.04
N GLY A 148 1.67 11.69 -15.58
CA GLY A 148 0.53 11.41 -16.46
C GLY A 148 0.52 9.97 -16.97
N SER A 149 -0.35 9.69 -17.95
CA SER A 149 -0.48 8.34 -18.53
C SER A 149 0.45 8.10 -19.70
N ILE A 150 0.73 6.83 -19.97
CA ILE A 150 1.40 6.42 -21.21
C ILE A 150 0.42 6.69 -22.37
N PRO A 151 0.75 7.56 -23.34
CA PRO A 151 -0.18 7.89 -24.42
C PRO A 151 -0.41 6.69 -25.32
N LYS A 152 -1.67 6.46 -25.72
CA LYS A 152 -2.06 5.36 -26.61
C LYS A 152 -1.44 5.49 -28.00
N GLU A 153 -1.12 6.72 -28.39
CA GLU A 153 -0.50 7.10 -29.66
C GLU A 153 0.88 6.47 -29.84
N LEU A 154 1.59 6.11 -28.76
CA LEU A 154 2.82 5.31 -28.87
C LEU A 154 2.58 3.93 -29.48
N GLY A 155 1.35 3.41 -29.43
CA GLY A 155 0.95 2.19 -30.12
C GLY A 155 0.97 2.31 -31.66
N ASN A 156 1.11 3.53 -32.21
CA ASN A 156 1.27 3.76 -33.65
C ASN A 156 2.73 3.67 -34.13
N LEU A 157 3.71 3.67 -33.21
CA LEU A 157 5.13 3.59 -33.52
C LEU A 157 5.56 2.17 -33.92
N THR A 158 5.17 1.72 -35.11
CA THR A 158 5.45 0.34 -35.57
C THR A 158 6.94 -0.01 -35.63
N THR A 159 7.81 1.00 -35.63
CA THR A 159 9.28 0.89 -35.59
C THR A 159 9.82 0.57 -34.19
N LEU A 160 9.07 0.88 -33.11
CA LEU A 160 9.55 0.84 -31.74
C LEU A 160 9.99 -0.57 -31.32
N SER A 161 11.24 -0.68 -30.88
CA SER A 161 11.87 -1.90 -30.40
C SER A 161 12.13 -1.85 -28.89
N GLY A 162 12.40 -0.68 -28.32
CA GLY A 162 12.69 -0.51 -26.90
C GLY A 162 11.95 0.67 -26.28
N LEU A 163 11.16 0.41 -25.24
CA LEU A 163 10.49 1.44 -24.44
C LEU A 163 10.90 1.29 -22.97
N VAL A 164 11.72 2.22 -22.48
CA VAL A 164 12.26 2.23 -21.12
C VAL A 164 11.72 3.44 -20.36
N LEU A 165 10.78 3.21 -19.45
CA LEU A 165 10.08 4.21 -18.66
C LEU A 165 10.25 3.99 -17.14
N GLU A 166 11.23 3.17 -16.74
CA GLU A 166 11.45 2.80 -15.33
C GLU A 166 11.75 4.03 -14.45
N TYR A 167 11.34 3.98 -13.18
CA TYR A 167 11.64 5.00 -12.17
C TYR A 167 11.13 6.40 -12.54
N ASN A 168 9.84 6.50 -12.82
CA ASN A 168 9.11 7.74 -13.10
C ASN A 168 7.85 7.84 -12.21
N GLN A 169 6.95 8.76 -12.54
CA GLN A 169 5.69 9.04 -11.85
C GLN A 169 4.47 8.76 -12.77
N LEU A 170 4.63 7.87 -13.75
CA LEU A 170 3.56 7.54 -14.71
C LEU A 170 2.39 6.87 -13.98
N SER A 171 1.17 7.17 -14.40
CA SER A 171 -0.06 6.72 -13.76
C SER A 171 -1.12 6.26 -14.78
N GLY A 172 -2.24 5.71 -14.30
CA GLY A 172 -3.28 5.17 -15.17
C GLY A 172 -2.95 3.77 -15.70
N LYS A 173 -3.70 3.30 -16.71
CA LYS A 173 -3.56 1.95 -17.26
C LYS A 173 -2.50 1.89 -18.35
N ILE A 174 -1.91 0.71 -18.55
CA ILE A 174 -1.11 0.45 -19.75
C ILE A 174 -2.05 0.47 -20.97
N PRO A 175 -1.80 1.31 -22.00
CA PRO A 175 -2.64 1.36 -23.18
C PRO A 175 -2.57 0.02 -23.95
N PRO A 176 -3.72 -0.61 -24.27
CA PRO A 176 -3.76 -1.87 -25.00
C PRO A 176 -3.15 -1.77 -26.41
N GLU A 177 -3.08 -0.58 -26.99
CA GLU A 177 -2.50 -0.29 -28.30
C GLU A 177 -1.02 -0.66 -28.38
N LEU A 178 -0.27 -0.59 -27.27
CA LEU A 178 1.13 -1.05 -27.23
C LEU A 178 1.27 -2.54 -27.57
N GLY A 179 0.22 -3.33 -27.35
CA GLY A 179 0.17 -4.74 -27.75
C GLY A 179 0.21 -4.96 -29.27
N ASN A 180 0.03 -3.93 -30.09
CA ASN A 180 0.07 -4.02 -31.55
C ASN A 180 1.44 -3.70 -32.15
N LEU A 181 2.46 -3.40 -31.34
CA LEU A 181 3.80 -3.06 -31.80
C LEU A 181 4.57 -4.31 -32.25
N PRO A 182 4.83 -4.50 -33.56
CA PRO A 182 5.32 -5.78 -34.09
C PRO A 182 6.79 -6.03 -33.79
N ASN A 183 7.56 -4.99 -33.44
CA ASN A 183 9.00 -5.05 -33.25
C ASN A 183 9.43 -4.89 -31.78
N LEU A 184 8.47 -4.75 -30.85
CA LEU A 184 8.78 -4.43 -29.47
C LEU A 184 9.51 -5.59 -28.78
N LYS A 185 10.76 -5.37 -28.39
CA LYS A 185 11.63 -6.34 -27.71
C LYS A 185 11.77 -6.05 -26.22
N ARG A 186 11.84 -4.77 -25.85
CA ARG A 186 12.07 -4.35 -24.45
C ARG A 186 10.95 -3.43 -24.00
N LEU A 187 10.26 -3.82 -22.93
CA LEU A 187 9.23 -3.00 -22.29
C LEU A 187 9.50 -2.93 -20.79
N LEU A 188 10.06 -1.80 -20.35
CA LEU A 188 10.54 -1.63 -18.98
C LEU A 188 9.75 -0.50 -18.30
N LEU A 189 8.87 -0.86 -17.37
CA LEU A 189 7.87 0.02 -16.74
C LEU A 189 8.00 0.07 -15.20
N SER A 190 9.04 -0.55 -14.64
CA SER A 190 9.21 -0.72 -13.19
C SER A 190 9.21 0.61 -12.42
N SER A 191 8.70 0.61 -11.18
CA SER A 191 8.70 1.76 -10.28
C SER A 191 7.99 2.98 -10.86
N ASN A 192 6.69 2.81 -11.13
CA ASN A 192 5.74 3.85 -11.52
C ASN A 192 4.45 3.67 -10.69
N ASN A 193 3.42 4.47 -10.98
CA ASN A 193 2.09 4.37 -10.38
C ASN A 193 1.07 3.78 -11.38
N LEU A 194 1.51 2.89 -12.28
CA LEU A 194 0.63 2.25 -13.27
C LEU A 194 -0.35 1.31 -12.57
N SER A 195 -1.58 1.25 -13.08
CA SER A 195 -2.70 0.54 -12.48
C SER A 195 -3.48 -0.29 -13.51
N GLY A 196 -4.49 -1.04 -13.04
CA GLY A 196 -5.29 -1.92 -13.90
C GLY A 196 -4.60 -3.25 -14.20
N GLU A 197 -5.18 -4.03 -15.11
CA GLU A 197 -4.64 -5.34 -15.50
C GLU A 197 -3.64 -5.21 -16.66
N ILE A 198 -2.80 -6.24 -16.83
CA ILE A 198 -1.95 -6.36 -18.03
C ILE A 198 -2.86 -6.58 -19.25
N PRO A 199 -2.82 -5.72 -20.28
CA PRO A 199 -3.74 -5.83 -21.41
C PRO A 199 -3.65 -7.16 -22.14
N SER A 200 -4.79 -7.77 -22.46
CA SER A 200 -4.84 -9.04 -23.21
C SER A 200 -4.24 -8.94 -24.62
N THR A 201 -4.18 -7.73 -25.19
CA THR A 201 -3.49 -7.46 -26.46
C THR A 201 -1.99 -7.75 -26.39
N PHE A 202 -1.37 -7.75 -25.21
CA PHE A 202 0.05 -8.08 -25.04
C PHE A 202 0.36 -9.54 -25.39
N ALA A 203 -0.65 -10.40 -25.50
CA ALA A 203 -0.52 -11.74 -26.07
C ALA A 203 0.08 -11.75 -27.49
N LYS A 204 -0.01 -10.63 -28.22
CA LYS A 204 0.55 -10.45 -29.58
C LYS A 204 2.02 -10.07 -29.62
N LEU A 205 2.61 -9.66 -28.49
CA LEU A 205 3.99 -9.18 -28.40
C LEU A 205 5.01 -10.33 -28.40
N THR A 206 4.98 -11.16 -29.45
CA THR A 206 5.81 -12.37 -29.57
C THR A 206 7.30 -12.09 -29.73
N THR A 207 7.68 -10.84 -29.98
CA THR A 207 9.07 -10.36 -30.10
C THR A 207 9.70 -9.94 -28.78
N LEU A 208 8.95 -9.91 -27.67
CA LEU A 208 9.48 -9.50 -26.38
C LEU A 208 10.62 -10.40 -25.91
N THR A 209 11.71 -9.77 -25.47
CA THR A 209 12.88 -10.40 -24.86
C THR A 209 13.10 -9.94 -23.41
N ASP A 210 12.69 -8.73 -23.04
CA ASP A 210 12.83 -8.17 -21.68
C ASP A 210 11.55 -7.43 -21.26
N LEU A 211 10.85 -7.96 -20.25
CA LEU A 211 9.67 -7.34 -19.65
C LEU A 211 9.90 -7.08 -18.16
N ARG A 212 9.73 -5.83 -17.73
CA ARG A 212 9.85 -5.44 -16.32
C ARG A 212 8.73 -4.52 -15.90
N ILE A 213 7.99 -4.93 -14.88
CA ILE A 213 6.77 -4.25 -14.42
C ILE A 213 6.69 -4.18 -12.89
N SER A 214 7.85 -4.18 -12.24
CA SER A 214 7.96 -4.20 -10.77
C SER A 214 7.45 -2.91 -10.14
N ASP A 215 7.11 -2.92 -8.86
CA ASP A 215 6.81 -1.71 -8.07
C ASP A 215 5.79 -0.78 -8.77
N ASN A 216 4.59 -1.31 -9.00
CA ASN A 216 3.45 -0.64 -9.60
C ASN A 216 2.17 -1.02 -8.82
N GLN A 217 1.00 -0.56 -9.27
CA GLN A 217 -0.30 -0.79 -8.65
C GLN A 217 -1.20 -1.66 -9.53
N PHE A 218 -0.62 -2.66 -10.22
CA PHE A 218 -1.40 -3.54 -11.10
C PHE A 218 -2.41 -4.37 -10.30
N THR A 219 -3.51 -4.71 -10.98
CA THR A 219 -4.56 -5.59 -10.46
C THR A 219 -4.62 -6.88 -11.27
N GLY A 220 -5.33 -7.88 -10.77
CA GLY A 220 -5.48 -9.18 -11.42
C GLY A 220 -4.26 -10.10 -11.21
N ALA A 221 -4.21 -11.18 -11.98
CA ALA A 221 -3.15 -12.18 -11.93
C ALA A 221 -2.12 -11.99 -13.06
N ILE A 222 -0.99 -12.70 -12.97
CA ILE A 222 -0.08 -12.85 -14.12
C ILE A 222 -0.85 -13.65 -15.20
N PRO A 223 -1.11 -13.09 -16.40
CA PRO A 223 -1.97 -13.74 -17.39
C PRO A 223 -1.34 -14.98 -18.04
N ASP A 224 -2.16 -16.00 -18.34
CA ASP A 224 -1.70 -17.24 -18.99
C ASP A 224 -1.14 -17.03 -20.40
N PHE A 225 -1.53 -15.96 -21.09
CA PHE A 225 -0.99 -15.62 -22.41
C PHE A 225 0.51 -15.32 -22.39
N ILE A 226 1.13 -15.21 -21.21
CA ILE A 226 2.59 -15.11 -21.04
C ILE A 226 3.34 -16.21 -21.81
N GLN A 227 2.74 -17.39 -21.98
CA GLN A 227 3.30 -18.48 -22.80
C GLN A 227 3.56 -18.10 -24.27
N ASN A 228 2.95 -17.03 -24.77
CA ASN A 228 3.13 -16.59 -26.15
C ASN A 228 4.49 -15.90 -26.37
N TRP A 229 5.13 -15.38 -25.32
CA TRP A 229 6.41 -14.68 -25.42
C TRP A 229 7.59 -15.66 -25.49
N LYS A 230 7.58 -16.55 -26.49
CA LYS A 230 8.57 -17.64 -26.64
C LYS A 230 10.02 -17.18 -26.79
N GLY A 231 10.25 -15.91 -27.11
CA GLY A 231 11.58 -15.29 -27.18
C GLY A 231 12.00 -14.56 -25.89
N LEU A 232 11.19 -14.61 -24.83
CA LEU A 232 11.45 -13.87 -23.60
C LEU A 232 12.70 -14.42 -22.88
N GLU A 233 13.66 -13.55 -22.61
CA GLU A 233 14.93 -13.87 -21.95
C GLU A 233 14.96 -13.38 -20.50
N LYS A 234 14.29 -12.27 -20.20
CA LYS A 234 14.19 -11.66 -18.87
C LYS A 234 12.76 -11.25 -18.53
N LEU A 235 12.30 -11.69 -17.36
CA LEU A 235 10.99 -11.33 -16.79
C LEU A 235 11.15 -10.91 -15.33
N VAL A 236 10.77 -9.67 -15.02
CA VAL A 236 10.91 -9.10 -13.67
C VAL A 236 9.57 -8.51 -13.19
N ILE A 237 8.95 -9.19 -12.24
CA ILE A 237 7.67 -8.86 -11.59
C ILE A 237 7.87 -8.88 -10.07
N GLN A 238 8.45 -7.83 -9.50
CA GLN A 238 8.67 -7.70 -8.06
C GLN A 238 7.70 -6.68 -7.47
N ALA A 239 6.88 -7.07 -6.50
CA ALA A 239 5.95 -6.15 -5.82
C ALA A 239 5.07 -5.31 -6.78
N SER A 240 4.58 -5.94 -7.85
CA SER A 240 3.86 -5.26 -8.93
C SER A 240 2.39 -4.95 -8.63
N GLY A 241 1.86 -5.48 -7.51
CA GLY A 241 0.43 -5.46 -7.17
C GLY A 241 -0.35 -6.69 -7.62
N LEU A 242 0.23 -7.49 -8.54
CA LEU A 242 -0.41 -8.71 -9.06
C LEU A 242 -0.62 -9.76 -7.96
N VAL A 243 -1.65 -10.58 -8.16
CA VAL A 243 -2.07 -11.65 -7.27
C VAL A 243 -1.62 -12.99 -7.86
N GLY A 244 -1.13 -13.89 -7.02
CA GLY A 244 -0.86 -15.28 -7.37
C GLY A 244 -2.13 -16.10 -7.59
N PRO A 245 -2.00 -17.36 -8.07
CA PRO A 245 -0.77 -18.12 -8.23
C PRO A 245 0.08 -17.68 -9.44
N ILE A 246 1.35 -18.12 -9.47
CA ILE A 246 2.16 -18.04 -10.70
C ILE A 246 1.59 -19.04 -11.71
N PRO A 247 1.21 -18.61 -12.93
CA PRO A 247 0.57 -19.49 -13.91
C PRO A 247 1.52 -20.58 -14.39
N SER A 248 1.03 -21.83 -14.52
CA SER A 248 1.85 -22.95 -15.01
C SER A 248 2.37 -22.75 -16.43
N ALA A 249 1.67 -21.91 -17.22
CA ALA A 249 2.06 -21.44 -18.53
C ALA A 249 3.50 -20.88 -18.60
N ILE A 250 4.03 -20.36 -17.48
CA ILE A 250 5.41 -19.86 -17.40
C ILE A 250 6.47 -20.93 -17.73
N GLY A 251 6.17 -22.20 -17.44
CA GLY A 251 7.06 -23.33 -17.72
C GLY A 251 7.29 -23.58 -19.22
N LEU A 252 6.52 -22.94 -20.10
CA LEU A 252 6.66 -23.02 -21.55
C LEU A 252 7.70 -22.02 -22.11
N LEU A 253 8.19 -21.10 -21.30
CA LEU A 253 9.16 -20.08 -21.69
C LEU A 253 10.61 -20.59 -21.56
N GLY A 254 10.98 -21.55 -22.42
CA GLY A 254 12.29 -22.21 -22.37
C GLY A 254 13.51 -21.30 -22.63
N THR A 255 13.31 -20.10 -23.19
CA THR A 255 14.35 -19.10 -23.45
C THR A 255 14.71 -18.25 -22.23
N LEU A 256 13.88 -18.23 -21.19
CA LEU A 256 14.11 -17.40 -20.01
C LEU A 256 15.43 -17.76 -19.33
N THR A 257 16.24 -16.75 -19.10
CA THR A 257 17.52 -16.82 -18.36
C THR A 257 17.46 -16.06 -17.04
N ASP A 258 16.54 -15.11 -16.90
CA ASP A 258 16.37 -14.29 -15.70
C ASP A 258 14.88 -14.17 -15.36
N LEU A 259 14.44 -14.93 -14.37
CA LEU A 259 13.06 -14.95 -13.88
C LEU A 259 13.02 -14.47 -12.43
N ARG A 260 12.41 -13.30 -12.21
CA ARG A 260 12.23 -12.71 -10.89
C ARG A 260 10.77 -12.38 -10.66
N ILE A 261 10.10 -13.14 -9.80
CA ILE A 261 8.73 -12.89 -9.36
C ILE A 261 8.75 -12.80 -7.84
N THR A 262 8.32 -11.68 -7.28
CA THR A 262 8.30 -11.52 -5.82
C THR A 262 7.07 -10.79 -5.30
N ASP A 263 6.76 -11.06 -4.02
CA ASP A 263 5.78 -10.31 -3.24
C ASP A 263 4.37 -10.36 -3.86
N LEU A 264 3.98 -11.53 -4.36
CA LEU A 264 2.63 -11.80 -4.85
C LEU A 264 1.68 -11.98 -3.67
N SER A 265 0.56 -11.25 -3.69
CA SER A 265 -0.56 -11.53 -2.78
C SER A 265 -1.38 -12.73 -3.27
N GLY A 266 -2.36 -13.21 -2.51
CA GLY A 266 -3.28 -14.26 -2.96
C GLY A 266 -3.16 -15.59 -2.22
N PRO A 267 -3.86 -16.63 -2.68
CA PRO A 267 -3.90 -17.93 -2.02
C PRO A 267 -2.56 -18.66 -2.08
N GLU A 268 -2.40 -19.68 -1.25
CA GLU A 268 -1.25 -20.59 -1.31
C GLU A 268 -1.28 -21.37 -2.63
N SER A 269 -0.10 -21.65 -3.19
CA SER A 269 0.00 -22.37 -4.46
C SER A 269 1.22 -23.30 -4.49
N PRO A 270 1.19 -24.39 -5.29
CA PRO A 270 2.36 -25.23 -5.46
C PRO A 270 3.44 -24.53 -6.29
N PHE A 271 4.67 -25.05 -6.22
CA PHE A 271 5.78 -24.58 -7.05
C PHE A 271 5.46 -24.73 -8.56
N PRO A 272 5.65 -23.69 -9.41
CA PRO A 272 5.32 -23.76 -10.83
C PRO A 272 6.23 -24.74 -11.59
N PRO A 273 5.74 -25.46 -12.62
CA PRO A 273 6.50 -26.48 -13.32
C PRO A 273 7.59 -25.88 -14.24
N LEU A 274 8.81 -25.68 -13.75
CA LEU A 274 9.92 -25.05 -14.47
C LEU A 274 10.91 -26.03 -15.13
N ARG A 275 10.55 -27.31 -15.29
CA ARG A 275 11.46 -28.38 -15.74
C ARG A 275 12.16 -28.07 -17.07
N ASN A 276 11.46 -27.41 -17.98
CA ASN A 276 11.95 -27.14 -19.34
C ASN A 276 12.88 -25.92 -19.44
N MET A 277 13.08 -25.17 -18.36
CA MET A 277 13.82 -23.90 -18.36
C MET A 277 15.32 -24.13 -18.08
N THR A 278 15.98 -24.91 -18.94
CA THR A 278 17.37 -25.36 -18.75
C THR A 278 18.43 -24.26 -18.93
N SER A 279 18.03 -23.07 -19.39
CA SER A 279 18.90 -21.92 -19.61
C SER A 279 18.89 -20.89 -18.47
N MET A 280 18.12 -21.15 -17.40
CA MET A 280 17.96 -20.24 -16.27
C MET A 280 19.29 -19.95 -15.57
N LYS A 281 19.60 -18.67 -15.39
CA LYS A 281 20.73 -18.13 -14.60
C LYS A 281 20.25 -17.53 -13.28
N TYR A 282 19.13 -16.82 -13.29
CA TYR A 282 18.54 -16.20 -12.10
C TYR A 282 17.12 -16.71 -11.91
N LEU A 283 16.87 -17.43 -10.81
CA LEU A 283 15.54 -17.89 -10.42
C LEU A 283 15.19 -17.32 -9.05
N ILE A 284 14.34 -16.31 -9.03
CA ILE A 284 13.92 -15.62 -7.82
C ILE A 284 12.40 -15.72 -7.75
N LEU A 285 11.89 -16.54 -6.84
CA LEU A 285 10.46 -16.71 -6.55
C LEU A 285 10.22 -16.44 -5.06
N ARG A 286 10.49 -15.22 -4.62
CA ARG A 286 10.47 -14.82 -3.19
C ARG A 286 9.10 -14.34 -2.76
N ASN A 287 8.63 -14.73 -1.57
CA ASN A 287 7.37 -14.21 -1.01
C ASN A 287 6.17 -14.33 -1.97
N CYS A 288 6.01 -15.51 -2.59
CA CYS A 288 4.97 -15.81 -3.58
C CYS A 288 3.91 -16.79 -3.03
N ASN A 289 3.90 -17.01 -1.72
CA ASN A 289 3.01 -17.94 -1.04
C ASN A 289 3.10 -19.39 -1.58
N LEU A 290 4.30 -19.79 -2.01
CA LEU A 290 4.57 -21.14 -2.54
C LEU A 290 4.60 -22.18 -1.42
N THR A 291 4.03 -23.35 -1.67
CA THR A 291 3.91 -24.48 -0.74
C THR A 291 4.41 -25.78 -1.37
N GLY A 292 4.55 -26.83 -0.55
CA GLY A 292 5.04 -28.14 -0.97
C GLY A 292 6.56 -28.23 -0.95
N ASP A 293 7.09 -29.31 -1.53
CA ASP A 293 8.52 -29.61 -1.48
C ASP A 293 9.33 -28.87 -2.56
N LEU A 294 10.62 -28.70 -2.30
CA LEU A 294 11.58 -28.22 -3.29
C LEU A 294 11.65 -29.18 -4.49
N PRO A 295 11.44 -28.72 -5.74
CA PRO A 295 11.47 -29.61 -6.88
C PRO A 295 12.86 -30.16 -7.17
N ALA A 296 13.03 -31.48 -7.13
CA ALA A 296 14.33 -32.15 -7.29
C ALA A 296 15.01 -31.89 -8.65
N TYR A 297 14.24 -31.59 -9.71
CA TYR A 297 14.78 -31.32 -11.04
C TYR A 297 15.59 -30.01 -11.11
N LEU A 298 15.37 -29.05 -10.18
CA LEU A 298 16.15 -27.81 -10.16
C LEU A 298 17.64 -28.09 -9.95
N GLY A 299 17.99 -29.15 -9.20
CA GLY A 299 19.37 -29.58 -8.99
C GLY A 299 20.13 -30.01 -10.25
N GLN A 300 19.43 -30.18 -11.38
CA GLN A 300 20.03 -30.52 -12.67
C GLN A 300 20.43 -29.28 -13.49
N ASN A 301 20.00 -28.08 -13.10
CA ASN A 301 20.29 -26.85 -13.84
C ASN A 301 21.68 -26.31 -13.51
N ARG A 302 22.65 -26.63 -14.37
CA ARG A 302 24.07 -26.24 -14.22
C ARG A 302 24.38 -24.80 -14.62
N LYS A 303 23.42 -24.07 -15.18
CA LYS A 303 23.60 -22.66 -15.59
C LYS A 303 23.16 -21.67 -14.52
N LEU A 304 22.49 -22.15 -13.47
CA LEU A 304 21.96 -21.33 -12.40
C LEU A 304 23.12 -20.65 -11.64
N LYS A 305 22.92 -19.38 -11.32
CA LYS A 305 23.87 -18.51 -10.63
C LYS A 305 23.26 -17.88 -9.37
N ASN A 306 21.95 -17.66 -9.38
CA ASN A 306 21.20 -17.19 -8.23
C ASN A 306 19.88 -17.96 -8.09
N LEU A 307 19.65 -18.53 -6.91
CA LEU A 307 18.42 -19.22 -6.54
C LEU A 307 17.86 -18.60 -5.26
N ASP A 308 16.76 -17.85 -5.36
CA ASP A 308 16.09 -17.25 -4.21
C ASP A 308 14.65 -17.76 -4.13
N LEU A 309 14.37 -18.60 -3.14
CA LEU A 309 13.03 -19.11 -2.82
C LEU A 309 12.59 -18.67 -1.42
N SER A 310 13.17 -17.58 -0.91
CA SER A 310 12.95 -17.12 0.46
C SER A 310 11.52 -16.63 0.72
N PHE A 311 11.13 -16.60 2.00
CA PHE A 311 9.84 -16.07 2.47
C PHE A 311 8.61 -16.79 1.87
N ASN A 312 8.72 -18.09 1.60
CA ASN A 312 7.60 -18.92 1.18
C ASN A 312 7.17 -19.88 2.31
N LYS A 313 6.33 -20.85 1.95
CA LYS A 313 5.85 -21.93 2.82
C LYS A 313 6.32 -23.29 2.31
N LEU A 314 7.51 -23.34 1.70
CA LEU A 314 8.09 -24.57 1.19
C LEU A 314 8.49 -25.49 2.35
N SER A 315 8.27 -26.78 2.20
CA SER A 315 8.46 -27.81 3.21
C SER A 315 9.37 -28.95 2.73
N GLY A 316 9.54 -29.96 3.57
CA GLY A 316 10.30 -31.17 3.23
C GLY A 316 11.82 -30.97 3.27
N PRO A 317 12.58 -32.05 3.02
CA PRO A 317 14.03 -31.99 3.00
C PRO A 317 14.57 -31.36 1.72
N ILE A 318 15.77 -30.79 1.80
CA ILE A 318 16.50 -30.35 0.59
C ILE A 318 16.83 -31.60 -0.25
N PRO A 319 16.43 -31.66 -1.53
CA PRO A 319 16.66 -32.83 -2.38
C PRO A 319 18.14 -33.16 -2.55
N ALA A 320 18.51 -34.44 -2.51
CA ALA A 320 19.90 -34.88 -2.71
C ALA A 320 20.49 -34.46 -4.08
N THR A 321 19.63 -34.30 -5.10
CA THR A 321 20.01 -33.82 -6.43
C THR A 321 20.55 -32.39 -6.42
N TYR A 322 20.29 -31.59 -5.37
CA TYR A 322 20.80 -30.22 -5.27
C TYR A 322 22.30 -30.15 -5.01
N SER A 323 22.96 -31.28 -4.74
CA SER A 323 24.42 -31.39 -4.90
C SER A 323 24.92 -30.93 -6.26
N GLY A 324 24.05 -30.94 -7.28
CA GLY A 324 24.37 -30.38 -8.58
C GLY A 324 24.40 -28.85 -8.67
N LEU A 325 24.01 -28.14 -7.60
CA LEU A 325 24.01 -26.68 -7.47
C LEU A 325 25.22 -26.15 -6.70
N SER A 326 26.28 -26.94 -6.54
CA SER A 326 27.51 -26.55 -5.83
C SER A 326 28.15 -25.27 -6.38
N ASP A 327 28.01 -25.02 -7.69
CA ASP A 327 28.64 -23.88 -8.39
C ASP A 327 27.70 -22.66 -8.52
N VAL A 328 26.56 -22.68 -7.81
CA VAL A 328 25.63 -21.55 -7.74
C VAL A 328 26.18 -20.53 -6.73
N ASP A 329 26.34 -19.30 -7.17
CA ASP A 329 26.98 -18.25 -6.36
C ASP A 329 26.12 -17.86 -5.14
N PHE A 330 24.77 -17.86 -5.30
CA PHE A 330 23.83 -17.46 -4.25
C PHE A 330 22.63 -18.41 -4.13
N ILE A 331 22.37 -18.93 -2.93
CA ILE A 331 21.19 -19.75 -2.61
C ILE A 331 20.50 -19.18 -1.36
N TYR A 332 19.27 -18.70 -1.49
CA TYR A 332 18.47 -18.19 -0.38
C TYR A 332 17.20 -19.02 -0.19
N PHE A 333 17.14 -19.72 0.95
CA PHE A 333 15.97 -20.45 1.42
C PHE A 333 15.43 -19.90 2.75
N THR A 334 15.88 -18.70 3.14
CA THR A 334 15.46 -18.09 4.41
C THR A 334 13.95 -18.02 4.56
N SER A 335 13.45 -18.19 5.78
CA SER A 335 12.04 -18.00 6.13
C SER A 335 11.11 -18.93 5.33
N ASN A 336 11.33 -20.24 5.45
CA ASN A 336 10.49 -21.31 4.92
C ASN A 336 10.15 -22.32 6.03
N MET A 337 9.65 -23.51 5.69
CA MET A 337 9.37 -24.62 6.60
C MET A 337 10.21 -25.87 6.26
N LEU A 338 11.36 -25.71 5.61
CA LEU A 338 12.24 -26.82 5.20
C LEU A 338 12.74 -27.60 6.41
N ASN A 339 12.89 -28.91 6.27
CA ASN A 339 13.25 -29.81 7.37
C ASN A 339 14.30 -30.87 6.94
N GLY A 340 14.49 -31.91 7.73
CA GLY A 340 15.54 -32.91 7.49
C GLY A 340 16.94 -32.44 7.90
N GLN A 341 17.99 -33.12 7.43
CA GLN A 341 19.39 -32.72 7.67
C GLN A 341 19.85 -31.73 6.60
N VAL A 342 20.70 -30.78 6.97
CA VAL A 342 21.35 -29.89 6.01
C VAL A 342 22.36 -30.72 5.20
N PRO A 343 22.26 -30.77 3.87
CA PRO A 343 23.22 -31.53 3.05
C PRO A 343 24.65 -31.02 3.21
N SER A 344 25.61 -31.93 3.38
CA SER A 344 27.02 -31.57 3.62
C SER A 344 27.63 -30.72 2.51
N TRP A 345 27.24 -30.94 1.25
CA TRP A 345 27.76 -30.15 0.11
C TRP A 345 27.49 -28.63 0.27
N MET A 346 26.37 -28.25 0.91
CA MET A 346 26.05 -26.83 1.14
C MET A 346 27.10 -26.19 2.04
N VAL A 347 27.52 -26.91 3.09
CA VAL A 347 28.53 -26.46 4.06
C VAL A 347 29.95 -26.61 3.51
N ASP A 348 30.19 -27.66 2.73
CA ASP A 348 31.52 -28.02 2.28
C ASP A 348 31.99 -27.25 1.06
N GLN A 349 31.08 -27.05 0.10
CA GLN A 349 31.36 -26.57 -1.26
C GLN A 349 30.56 -25.32 -1.64
N GLY A 350 29.50 -25.00 -0.90
CA GLY A 350 28.65 -23.84 -1.19
C GLY A 350 29.39 -22.52 -1.06
N ASP A 351 29.07 -21.59 -1.94
CA ASP A 351 29.43 -20.18 -1.79
C ASP A 351 28.42 -19.50 -0.86
N THR A 352 27.71 -18.45 -1.27
CA THR A 352 26.82 -17.71 -0.36
C THR A 352 25.46 -18.40 -0.23
N ILE A 353 25.22 -19.05 0.91
CA ILE A 353 23.97 -19.79 1.17
C ILE A 353 23.31 -19.28 2.46
N ASP A 354 22.00 -19.03 2.41
CA ASP A 354 21.22 -18.65 3.59
C ASP A 354 20.03 -19.61 3.78
N ILE A 355 20.02 -20.31 4.92
CA ILE A 355 18.94 -21.24 5.30
C ILE A 355 18.25 -20.81 6.61
N THR A 356 18.40 -19.55 6.98
CA THR A 356 17.91 -19.03 8.25
C THR A 356 16.39 -19.16 8.40
N TYR A 357 15.88 -19.31 9.62
CA TYR A 357 14.44 -19.42 9.91
C TYR A 357 13.72 -20.56 9.15
N ASN A 358 14.18 -21.80 9.37
CA ASN A 358 13.59 -23.04 8.86
C ASN A 358 13.38 -24.05 10.01
N ASN A 359 13.07 -25.31 9.68
CA ASN A 359 12.80 -26.40 10.62
C ASN A 359 13.81 -27.56 10.46
N PHE A 360 15.07 -27.29 10.15
CA PHE A 360 16.09 -28.34 10.00
C PHE A 360 16.31 -29.10 11.31
N SER A 361 16.67 -30.38 11.19
CA SER A 361 17.07 -31.20 12.32
C SER A 361 18.32 -30.62 12.95
N LYS A 362 18.44 -30.74 14.28
CA LYS A 362 19.57 -30.21 15.05
C LYS A 362 20.85 -30.85 14.54
N ASP A 363 21.58 -30.11 13.72
CA ASP A 363 22.83 -30.60 13.16
C ASP A 363 23.90 -30.66 14.25
N LYS A 364 24.93 -31.48 14.06
CA LYS A 364 26.04 -31.62 15.04
C LYS A 364 26.91 -30.36 15.11
N THR A 365 26.56 -29.31 14.37
CA THR A 365 27.38 -28.14 14.13
C THR A 365 27.07 -27.05 15.14
N GLU A 366 28.11 -26.52 15.76
CA GLU A 366 28.02 -25.65 16.94
C GLU A 366 27.95 -24.15 16.59
N GLU A 367 28.09 -23.78 15.31
CA GLU A 367 28.30 -22.41 14.85
C GLU A 367 27.10 -21.88 14.04
N CYS A 368 26.74 -20.60 14.23
CA CYS A 368 25.62 -19.93 13.52
C CYS A 368 25.97 -19.51 12.09
N GLN A 369 27.22 -19.65 11.69
CA GLN A 369 27.67 -19.57 10.31
C GLN A 369 28.81 -20.56 10.14
N GLN A 370 28.72 -21.38 9.09
CA GLN A 370 29.78 -22.30 8.72
C GLN A 370 30.25 -21.95 7.33
N LYS A 371 31.50 -21.48 7.25
CA LYS A 371 32.07 -20.89 6.03
C LYS A 371 31.14 -19.78 5.49
N SER A 372 30.55 -20.00 4.33
CA SER A 372 29.67 -19.05 3.64
C SER A 372 28.17 -19.38 3.81
N VAL A 373 27.84 -20.36 4.66
CA VAL A 373 26.45 -20.75 4.97
C VAL A 373 25.97 -20.08 6.24
N ASN A 374 24.94 -19.24 6.12
CA ASN A 374 24.23 -18.64 7.24
C ASN A 374 23.18 -19.63 7.79
N THR A 375 23.43 -20.17 8.98
CA THR A 375 22.58 -21.17 9.66
C THR A 375 21.82 -20.59 10.85
N PHE A 376 21.87 -19.26 11.03
CA PHE A 376 21.19 -18.56 12.11
C PHE A 376 19.69 -18.90 12.18
N SER A 377 19.22 -19.39 13.33
CA SER A 377 17.83 -19.84 13.53
C SER A 377 17.31 -20.88 12.49
N SER A 378 18.19 -21.68 11.88
CA SER A 378 17.80 -22.70 10.88
C SER A 378 16.95 -23.86 11.42
N THR A 379 16.93 -24.05 12.75
CA THR A 379 16.19 -25.13 13.44
C THR A 379 14.91 -24.63 14.13
N SER A 380 14.57 -23.35 13.97
CA SER A 380 13.41 -22.75 14.60
C SER A 380 12.75 -21.76 13.64
N PRO A 381 11.43 -21.89 13.40
CA PRO A 381 10.72 -20.97 12.55
C PRO A 381 10.52 -19.65 13.29
N LEU A 382 10.46 -18.58 12.50
CA LEU A 382 10.17 -17.20 12.91
C LEU A 382 8.98 -17.04 13.88
N VAL A 383 7.97 -17.90 13.75
CA VAL A 383 6.66 -17.76 14.43
C VAL A 383 6.59 -18.58 15.73
N ALA A 384 7.67 -19.22 16.16
CA ALA A 384 7.66 -20.00 17.41
C ALA A 384 7.77 -19.09 18.65
N ASN A 385 6.61 -18.86 19.30
CA ASN A 385 6.40 -18.35 20.67
C ASN A 385 7.67 -18.21 21.53
N ASN A 386 8.09 -16.97 21.84
CA ASN A 386 8.95 -16.42 22.93
C ASN A 386 9.97 -17.30 23.70
N SER A 387 10.27 -18.51 23.27
CA SER A 387 10.99 -19.56 24.01
C SER A 387 11.90 -20.40 23.10
N SER A 388 11.97 -20.12 21.79
CA SER A 388 12.86 -20.83 20.88
C SER A 388 14.32 -20.44 21.17
N ASN A 389 15.08 -21.40 21.68
CA ASN A 389 16.53 -21.30 21.74
C ASN A 389 17.08 -21.54 20.33
N VAL A 390 17.46 -20.46 19.64
CA VAL A 390 18.30 -20.52 18.43
C VAL A 390 19.43 -21.51 18.69
N SER A 391 19.40 -22.67 18.02
CA SER A 391 20.21 -23.83 18.43
C SER A 391 21.72 -23.53 18.41
N CYS A 392 22.16 -22.75 17.43
CA CYS A 392 23.57 -22.36 17.27
C CYS A 392 24.02 -21.33 18.34
N LEU A 393 23.09 -20.66 19.03
CA LEU A 393 23.36 -19.81 20.19
C LEU A 393 23.26 -20.56 21.53
N SER A 394 23.01 -21.87 21.52
CA SER A 394 22.85 -22.65 22.77
C SER A 394 24.10 -22.67 23.66
N LYS A 395 25.28 -22.46 23.09
CA LYS A 395 26.57 -22.34 23.80
C LYS A 395 26.94 -20.89 24.14
N TYR A 396 26.12 -19.91 23.76
CA TYR A 396 26.42 -18.51 24.02
C TYR A 396 26.34 -18.24 25.53
N THR A 397 27.50 -18.00 26.15
CA THR A 397 27.58 -17.65 27.56
C THR A 397 27.48 -16.14 27.72
N CYS A 398 26.45 -15.67 28.42
CA CYS A 398 26.30 -14.25 28.73
C CYS A 398 27.47 -13.77 29.58
N PRO A 399 28.32 -12.84 29.11
CA PRO A 399 29.44 -12.33 29.92
C PRO A 399 28.94 -11.55 31.12
N LYS A 400 27.81 -10.86 30.95
CA LYS A 400 27.05 -10.18 31.99
C LYS A 400 25.59 -10.01 31.56
N THR A 401 24.75 -9.52 32.47
CA THR A 401 23.42 -9.02 32.10
C THR A 401 23.56 -7.60 31.57
N PHE A 402 23.06 -7.34 30.37
CA PHE A 402 23.03 -6.02 29.78
C PHE A 402 21.71 -5.33 30.11
N TYR A 403 21.76 -4.06 30.49
CA TYR A 403 20.57 -3.25 30.74
C TYR A 403 20.36 -2.16 29.69
N GLY A 404 21.23 -2.09 28.70
CA GLY A 404 21.08 -1.28 27.50
C GLY A 404 22.02 -1.80 26.43
N LEU A 405 21.75 -1.42 25.18
CA LEU A 405 22.54 -1.81 24.03
C LEU A 405 22.51 -0.69 22.98
N HIS A 406 23.68 -0.31 22.47
CA HIS A 406 23.82 0.79 21.53
C HIS A 406 24.79 0.38 20.42
N ILE A 407 24.35 0.38 19.16
CA ILE A 407 25.09 -0.14 18.00
C ILE A 407 25.23 0.96 16.97
N ASN A 408 26.45 1.27 16.53
CA ASN A 408 26.72 2.17 15.40
C ASN A 408 26.75 1.37 14.09
N CYS A 409 25.59 1.18 13.47
CA CYS A 409 25.38 0.26 12.35
C CYS A 409 26.22 0.66 11.13
N GLY A 410 27.13 -0.21 10.69
CA GLY A 410 28.05 0.08 9.59
C GLY A 410 29.25 0.95 9.96
N GLY A 411 29.31 1.45 11.20
CA GLY A 411 30.32 2.39 11.69
C GLY A 411 31.27 1.82 12.75
N ASN A 412 32.29 2.60 13.09
CA ASN A 412 33.24 2.29 14.17
C ASN A 412 32.65 2.61 15.55
N GLU A 413 33.28 2.09 16.60
CA GLU A 413 32.93 2.42 17.98
C GLU A 413 33.00 3.94 18.21
N ILE A 414 31.98 4.50 18.85
CA ILE A 414 31.89 5.94 19.11
C ILE A 414 31.19 6.22 20.43
N THR A 415 31.62 7.27 21.14
CA THR A 415 30.91 7.80 22.31
C THR A 415 30.13 9.05 21.92
N SER A 416 28.82 8.99 22.12
CA SER A 416 27.85 10.00 21.74
C SER A 416 26.96 10.34 22.94
N ASN A 417 26.94 11.61 23.37
CA ASN A 417 26.17 12.07 24.54
C ASN A 417 26.34 11.15 25.77
N GLU A 418 27.59 10.87 26.15
CA GLU A 418 27.97 9.98 27.27
C GLU A 418 27.58 8.49 27.08
N THR A 419 26.93 8.15 25.98
CA THR A 419 26.55 6.77 25.62
C THR A 419 27.55 6.19 24.65
N LYS A 420 28.09 5.01 24.96
CA LYS A 420 29.03 4.29 24.10
C LYS A 420 28.26 3.40 23.11
N TYR A 421 28.47 3.61 21.81
CA TYR A 421 27.93 2.77 20.74
C TYR A 421 28.99 1.80 20.25
N ASP A 422 28.64 0.52 20.22
CA ASP A 422 29.48 -0.57 19.72
C ASP A 422 29.69 -0.46 18.20
N ALA A 423 30.87 -0.90 17.75
CA ALA A 423 31.22 -0.95 16.34
C ALA A 423 30.42 -2.04 15.60
N ASP A 424 29.96 -1.73 14.39
CA ASP A 424 29.37 -2.71 13.48
C ASP A 424 30.00 -2.62 12.08
N THR A 425 31.24 -3.10 11.97
CA THR A 425 32.10 -2.87 10.80
C THR A 425 32.10 -3.99 9.76
N TRP A 426 31.34 -5.07 9.98
CA TRP A 426 31.30 -6.26 9.12
C TRP A 426 30.67 -5.94 7.76
N ASP A 427 31.42 -6.09 6.65
CA ASP A 427 30.97 -5.68 5.32
C ASP A 427 30.57 -6.83 4.37
N THR A 428 30.17 -7.98 4.93
CA THR A 428 29.71 -9.12 4.14
C THR A 428 28.34 -9.60 4.62
N PRO A 429 27.47 -10.12 3.73
CA PRO A 429 26.27 -10.85 4.14
C PRO A 429 26.62 -12.05 5.03
N GLY A 430 25.67 -12.47 5.86
CA GLY A 430 25.83 -13.58 6.79
C GLY A 430 25.62 -13.18 8.25
N TYR A 431 26.09 -14.03 9.15
CA TYR A 431 25.98 -13.89 10.59
C TYR A 431 27.23 -13.19 11.16
N TYR A 432 27.01 -12.29 12.11
CA TYR A 432 28.08 -11.61 12.84
C TYR A 432 27.77 -11.61 14.34
N ASP A 433 28.76 -11.99 15.15
CA ASP A 433 28.70 -11.96 16.61
C ASP A 433 29.64 -10.87 17.13
N SER A 434 29.06 -9.85 17.76
CA SER A 434 29.82 -8.73 18.31
C SER A 434 30.67 -9.09 19.54
N LYS A 435 30.36 -10.24 20.19
CA LYS A 435 30.83 -10.60 21.54
C LYS A 435 30.42 -9.63 22.67
N ASN A 436 29.61 -8.61 22.36
CA ASN A 436 29.15 -7.58 23.29
C ASN A 436 27.64 -7.66 23.57
N GLY A 437 27.08 -8.88 23.61
CA GLY A 437 25.66 -9.07 23.94
C GLY A 437 24.70 -8.85 22.78
N TRP A 438 25.18 -8.77 21.54
CA TRP A 438 24.31 -8.72 20.36
C TRP A 438 24.93 -9.43 19.15
N VAL A 439 24.06 -9.87 18.26
CA VAL A 439 24.43 -10.54 16.99
C VAL A 439 23.62 -9.93 15.85
N SER A 440 24.10 -10.10 14.61
CA SER A 440 23.35 -9.71 13.42
C SER A 440 23.35 -10.81 12.37
N SER A 441 22.32 -10.82 11.52
CA SER A 441 22.19 -11.71 10.36
C SER A 441 21.72 -10.88 9.17
N ASN A 442 22.54 -10.82 8.11
CA ASN A 442 22.28 -10.03 6.91
C ASN A 442 22.13 -10.96 5.69
N THR A 443 20.98 -10.92 5.04
CA THR A 443 20.61 -11.81 3.93
C THR A 443 20.49 -11.04 2.62
N GLY A 444 20.97 -11.67 1.56
CA GLY A 444 20.76 -11.25 0.18
C GLY A 444 21.98 -10.66 -0.50
N ASN A 445 21.90 -10.54 -1.83
CA ASN A 445 22.87 -9.87 -2.67
C ASN A 445 22.18 -8.81 -3.54
N PHE A 446 22.85 -7.69 -3.75
CA PHE A 446 22.36 -6.65 -4.64
C PHE A 446 22.41 -7.14 -6.08
N LEU A 447 21.25 -7.38 -6.66
CA LEU A 447 21.06 -7.73 -8.07
C LEU A 447 21.43 -6.56 -8.98
N ASP A 448 22.03 -6.89 -10.14
CA ASP A 448 22.42 -5.94 -11.18
C ASP A 448 23.31 -4.78 -10.66
N ASP A 449 24.10 -5.02 -9.60
CA ASP A 449 24.87 -4.01 -8.86
C ASP A 449 26.06 -3.46 -9.67
N ASP A 450 26.06 -2.14 -9.90
CA ASP A 450 27.13 -1.42 -10.62
C ASP A 450 28.14 -0.78 -9.65
N ARG A 451 27.99 -0.96 -8.34
CA ARG A 451 28.91 -0.42 -7.34
C ARG A 451 30.24 -1.16 -7.36
N THR A 452 31.32 -0.47 -6.98
CA THR A 452 32.64 -1.09 -6.85
C THR A 452 32.64 -2.14 -5.73
N ASN A 453 33.58 -3.10 -5.77
CA ASN A 453 33.60 -4.26 -4.86
C ASN A 453 33.68 -3.94 -3.34
N ASN A 454 33.88 -2.67 -2.96
CA ASN A 454 33.91 -2.22 -1.55
C ASN A 454 32.56 -1.61 -1.15
N GLY A 455 32.01 -1.94 0.02
CA GLY A 455 30.77 -1.33 0.54
C GLY A 455 29.48 -2.04 0.13
N LYS A 456 29.48 -3.38 0.09
CA LYS A 456 28.25 -4.13 -0.27
C LYS A 456 27.18 -4.00 0.81
N SER A 457 27.57 -3.98 2.08
CA SER A 457 26.67 -3.91 3.23
C SER A 457 26.93 -2.72 4.16
N LYS A 458 27.85 -1.84 3.78
CA LYS A 458 28.11 -0.57 4.47
C LYS A 458 28.15 0.56 3.48
N TRP A 459 27.66 1.72 3.89
CA TRP A 459 27.72 2.93 3.10
C TRP A 459 28.20 4.10 3.94
N SER A 460 29.07 4.94 3.36
CA SER A 460 29.47 6.22 3.93
C SER A 460 28.71 7.34 3.24
N ASN A 461 28.29 8.36 3.98
CA ASN A 461 27.38 9.37 3.47
C ASN A 461 27.90 10.07 2.20
N SER A 462 27.08 10.04 1.15
CA SER A 462 27.32 10.76 -0.10
C SER A 462 26.66 12.15 -0.07
N SER A 463 25.58 12.29 0.70
CA SER A 463 24.89 13.56 0.94
C SER A 463 25.51 14.38 2.07
N GLU A 464 25.37 15.69 1.98
CA GLU A 464 25.51 16.60 3.13
C GLU A 464 24.48 16.22 4.22
N LEU A 465 24.96 15.99 5.45
CA LEU A 465 24.10 15.69 6.59
C LEU A 465 23.48 16.99 7.14
N LYS A 466 22.15 17.11 7.05
CA LYS A 466 21.37 18.29 7.45
C LYS A 466 20.74 18.08 8.82
N ILE A 467 21.56 17.65 9.78
CA ILE A 467 21.15 17.35 11.16
C ILE A 467 21.33 18.62 12.00
N THR A 468 20.26 19.38 12.15
CA THR A 468 20.28 20.68 12.86
C THR A 468 19.94 20.59 14.34
N ASN A 469 19.46 19.44 14.81
CA ASN A 469 19.07 19.24 16.20
C ASN A 469 20.32 18.98 17.06
N SER A 470 20.65 19.91 17.96
CA SER A 470 21.82 19.83 18.86
C SER A 470 21.80 18.62 19.80
N SER A 471 20.65 17.98 20.01
CA SER A 471 20.55 16.75 20.81
C SER A 471 20.98 15.48 20.06
N ILE A 472 21.13 15.55 18.73
CA ILE A 472 21.47 14.40 17.89
C ILE A 472 22.91 14.52 17.42
N ASP A 473 23.74 13.54 17.77
CA ASP A 473 25.12 13.48 17.31
C ASP A 473 25.18 13.04 15.84
N PHE A 474 25.52 13.98 14.96
CA PHE A 474 25.59 13.73 13.51
C PHE A 474 26.55 12.60 13.14
N ARG A 475 27.56 12.31 13.99
CA ARG A 475 28.57 11.29 13.73
C ARG A 475 27.95 9.88 13.59
N LEU A 476 26.83 9.62 14.27
CA LEU A 476 26.07 8.37 14.16
C LEU A 476 25.43 8.15 12.77
N TYR A 477 25.37 9.16 11.92
CA TYR A 477 24.72 9.10 10.60
C TYR A 477 25.72 9.23 9.44
N THR A 478 27.03 9.23 9.74
CA THR A 478 28.09 9.29 8.72
C THR A 478 28.27 7.97 7.98
N GLN A 479 27.88 6.87 8.62
CA GLN A 479 27.89 5.53 8.06
C GLN A 479 26.56 4.83 8.38
N ALA A 480 26.20 3.85 7.57
CA ALA A 480 25.02 3.04 7.78
C ALA A 480 25.23 1.60 7.29
N ARG A 481 24.54 0.65 7.92
CA ARG A 481 24.43 -0.73 7.45
C ARG A 481 23.35 -0.82 6.38
N LEU A 482 23.65 -1.56 5.32
CA LEU A 482 22.78 -1.83 4.17
C LEU A 482 22.52 -3.34 4.05
N SER A 483 21.32 -3.71 3.58
CA SER A 483 20.97 -5.09 3.24
C SER A 483 20.18 -5.17 1.94
N ALA A 484 20.36 -6.26 1.18
CA ALA A 484 19.66 -6.45 -0.09
C ALA A 484 18.26 -7.03 0.11
N ILE A 485 18.06 -7.88 1.12
CA ILE A 485 16.79 -8.57 1.36
C ILE A 485 16.34 -8.40 2.81
N SER A 486 17.17 -8.77 3.79
CA SER A 486 16.78 -8.75 5.21
C SER A 486 17.97 -8.55 6.13
N LEU A 487 17.81 -7.69 7.13
CA LEU A 487 18.79 -7.44 8.19
C LEU A 487 18.14 -7.68 9.54
N THR A 488 18.68 -8.60 10.33
CA THR A 488 18.25 -8.86 11.70
C THR A 488 19.34 -8.46 12.68
N TYR A 489 19.01 -7.69 13.71
CA TYR A 489 19.79 -7.57 14.94
C TYR A 489 19.08 -8.31 16.06
N GLN A 490 19.83 -9.09 16.83
CA GLN A 490 19.30 -9.77 18.01
C GLN A 490 20.16 -9.40 19.22
N ALA A 491 19.55 -8.70 20.18
CA ALA A 491 20.15 -8.47 21.48
C ALA A 491 19.99 -9.73 22.35
N LEU A 492 21.05 -10.07 23.07
CA LEU A 492 21.16 -11.23 23.93
C LEU A 492 21.47 -10.75 25.35
N CYS A 493 21.14 -11.58 26.34
CA CYS A 493 21.51 -11.34 27.73
C CYS A 493 20.95 -10.03 28.32
N LEU A 494 19.84 -9.52 27.78
CA LEU A 494 19.16 -8.35 28.33
C LEU A 494 18.49 -8.69 29.66
N GLY A 495 18.51 -7.73 30.60
CA GLY A 495 17.70 -7.78 31.81
C GLY A 495 16.21 -7.93 31.48
N LYS A 496 15.43 -8.51 32.40
CA LYS A 496 13.97 -8.53 32.25
C LYS A 496 13.41 -7.16 32.60
N GLY A 497 12.56 -6.62 31.74
CA GLY A 497 11.97 -5.30 31.97
C GLY A 497 11.37 -4.69 30.72
N ASN A 498 10.93 -3.44 30.87
CA ASN A 498 10.47 -2.61 29.76
C ASN A 498 11.65 -1.84 29.20
N TYR A 499 11.73 -1.79 27.87
CA TYR A 499 12.76 -1.09 27.14
C TYR A 499 12.12 -0.26 26.04
N THR A 500 12.76 0.84 25.69
CA THR A 500 12.46 1.58 24.47
C THR A 500 13.53 1.26 23.42
N VAL A 501 13.11 0.71 22.28
CA VAL A 501 13.97 0.50 21.11
C VAL A 501 13.91 1.74 20.23
N ASN A 502 15.03 2.40 20.03
CA ASN A 502 15.22 3.54 19.14
C ASN A 502 16.00 3.07 17.91
N LEU A 503 15.36 3.13 16.74
CA LEU A 503 15.98 2.84 15.45
C LEU A 503 16.31 4.15 14.73
N HIS A 504 17.59 4.36 14.44
CA HIS A 504 18.11 5.61 13.88
C HIS A 504 18.33 5.47 12.38
N PHE A 505 17.77 6.40 11.62
CA PHE A 505 17.82 6.40 10.17
C PHE A 505 18.21 7.77 9.63
N ALA A 506 18.99 7.79 8.55
CA ALA A 506 19.14 8.91 7.64
C ALA A 506 19.35 8.37 6.23
N GLU A 507 18.71 8.97 5.22
CA GLU A 507 19.00 8.63 3.84
C GLU A 507 20.28 9.36 3.43
N ILE A 508 21.34 8.59 3.23
CA ILE A 508 22.71 9.09 3.00
C ILE A 508 23.27 8.68 1.63
N MET A 509 22.49 7.94 0.83
CA MET A 509 22.87 7.46 -0.50
C MET A 509 22.29 8.33 -1.63
N PHE A 510 21.19 9.04 -1.38
CA PHE A 510 20.60 9.99 -2.34
C PHE A 510 21.23 11.38 -2.14
N ASN A 511 21.26 12.23 -3.17
CA ASN A 511 21.90 13.56 -3.11
C ASN A 511 20.87 14.71 -3.06
N GLU A 512 21.37 15.94 -3.23
CA GLU A 512 20.63 17.18 -3.03
C GLU A 512 19.47 17.44 -4.01
N LYS A 513 18.67 18.46 -3.69
CA LYS A 513 17.53 18.91 -4.50
C LYS A 513 17.97 19.25 -5.93
N ASN A 514 17.12 18.91 -6.90
CA ASN A 514 17.28 19.18 -8.34
C ASN A 514 18.28 18.30 -9.10
N MET A 515 18.75 17.19 -8.52
CA MET A 515 19.50 16.16 -9.24
C MET A 515 18.65 14.89 -9.42
N TYR A 516 18.87 14.14 -10.50
CA TYR A 516 18.19 12.85 -10.74
C TYR A 516 18.44 11.85 -9.60
N SER A 517 19.60 11.95 -8.94
CA SER A 517 20.01 11.09 -7.82
C SER A 517 19.12 11.27 -6.58
N ASN A 518 18.39 12.38 -6.48
CA ASN A 518 17.39 12.64 -5.44
C ASN A 518 15.99 12.07 -5.79
N LEU A 519 15.82 11.46 -6.97
CA LEU A 519 14.57 10.79 -7.36
C LEU A 519 14.48 9.35 -6.83
N GLY A 520 15.51 8.89 -6.12
CA GLY A 520 15.54 7.58 -5.50
C GLY A 520 14.42 7.41 -4.48
N ARG A 521 13.82 6.22 -4.43
CA ARG A 521 12.81 5.83 -3.44
C ARG A 521 13.24 4.55 -2.77
N ARG A 522 13.19 4.52 -1.45
CA ARG A 522 13.55 3.35 -0.63
C ARG A 522 12.35 2.96 0.23
N TYR A 523 11.99 1.68 0.19
CA TYR A 523 10.91 1.12 1.00
C TYR A 523 11.37 -0.18 1.67
N PHE A 524 11.08 -0.38 2.94
CA PHE A 524 11.28 -1.66 3.64
C PHE A 524 10.35 -1.77 4.86
N ASP A 525 10.08 -2.98 5.31
CA ASP A 525 9.27 -3.24 6.50
C ASP A 525 10.17 -3.30 7.75
N ILE A 526 9.64 -2.83 8.89
CA ILE A 526 10.29 -2.88 10.21
C ILE A 526 9.51 -3.86 11.11
N TYR A 527 10.23 -4.84 11.66
CA TYR A 527 9.71 -5.81 12.59
C TYR A 527 10.45 -5.70 13.93
N VAL A 528 9.70 -5.78 15.02
CA VAL A 528 10.22 -5.84 16.39
C VAL A 528 9.58 -7.01 17.10
N GLN A 529 10.40 -7.91 17.66
CA GLN A 529 9.96 -9.20 18.23
C GLN A 529 9.00 -9.99 17.31
N GLY A 530 9.28 -10.01 16.00
CA GLY A 530 8.49 -10.71 14.99
C GLY A 530 7.17 -10.03 14.59
N LYS A 531 6.74 -8.97 15.28
CA LYS A 531 5.59 -8.15 14.88
C LYS A 531 6.03 -7.11 13.86
N ARG A 532 5.34 -7.01 12.71
CA ARG A 532 5.55 -5.91 11.76
C ARG A 532 4.98 -4.62 12.35
N GLU A 533 5.87 -3.74 12.80
CA GLU A 533 5.50 -2.46 13.39
C GLU A 533 5.28 -1.38 12.33
N VAL A 534 6.06 -1.41 11.24
CA VAL A 534 5.94 -0.45 10.12
C VAL A 534 6.04 -1.20 8.80
N LYS A 535 5.14 -0.91 7.87
CA LYS A 535 5.16 -1.45 6.50
C LYS A 535 5.58 -0.35 5.53
N ASP A 536 6.34 -0.70 4.48
CA ASP A 536 6.71 0.21 3.40
C ASP A 536 7.39 1.51 3.93
N PHE A 537 8.24 1.41 4.96
CA PHE A 537 8.93 2.54 5.57
C PHE A 537 9.89 3.20 4.58
N ASN A 538 9.74 4.52 4.39
CA ASN A 538 10.61 5.36 3.59
C ASN A 538 11.28 6.42 4.47
N ILE A 539 12.62 6.39 4.51
CA ILE A 539 13.42 7.28 5.36
C ILE A 539 13.24 8.75 4.97
N VAL A 540 13.20 9.06 3.67
CA VAL A 540 13.11 10.45 3.18
C VAL A 540 11.78 11.09 3.56
N ASP A 541 10.69 10.33 3.45
CA ASP A 541 9.34 10.81 3.78
C ASP A 541 9.22 11.10 5.29
N GLU A 542 9.71 10.16 6.11
CA GLU A 542 9.66 10.27 7.58
C GLU A 542 10.61 11.33 8.15
N ALA A 543 11.82 11.47 7.57
CA ALA A 543 12.78 12.51 7.94
C ALA A 543 12.49 13.87 7.30
N LYS A 544 11.54 13.95 6.37
CA LYS A 544 11.19 15.14 5.56
C LYS A 544 12.38 15.67 4.76
N GLY A 545 13.15 14.78 4.15
CA GLY A 545 14.25 15.09 3.24
C GLY A 545 15.50 14.21 3.42
N VAL A 546 16.33 14.19 2.39
CA VAL A 546 17.63 13.51 2.34
C VAL A 546 18.63 14.13 3.31
N GLY A 547 19.51 13.32 3.89
CA GLY A 547 20.54 13.75 4.84
C GLY A 547 20.02 14.17 6.21
N LYS A 548 18.70 14.05 6.46
CA LYS A 548 18.07 14.33 7.76
C LYS A 548 17.91 13.06 8.57
N ALA A 549 18.07 13.18 9.88
CA ALA A 549 17.89 12.08 10.80
C ALA A 549 16.41 11.91 11.21
N VAL A 550 15.97 10.66 11.33
CA VAL A 550 14.71 10.27 11.97
C VAL A 550 14.95 9.10 12.92
N VAL A 551 14.28 9.11 14.07
CA VAL A 551 14.37 8.05 15.08
C VAL A 551 12.98 7.47 15.30
N LYS A 552 12.81 6.17 15.02
CA LYS A 552 11.56 5.45 15.31
C LYS A 552 11.67 4.74 16.66
N LYS A 553 10.69 4.96 17.53
CA LYS A 553 10.69 4.46 18.90
C LYS A 553 9.65 3.36 19.07
N PHE A 554 10.05 2.24 19.66
CA PHE A 554 9.17 1.09 19.91
C PHE A 554 9.32 0.64 21.36
N PRO A 555 8.31 0.83 22.21
CA PRO A 555 8.31 0.27 23.56
C PRO A 555 8.14 -1.25 23.50
N VAL A 556 9.01 -1.98 24.18
CA VAL A 556 9.03 -3.45 24.19
C VAL A 556 9.19 -3.99 25.61
N MET A 557 8.60 -5.17 25.84
CA MET A 557 8.80 -5.92 27.08
C MET A 557 9.72 -7.10 26.81
N VAL A 558 10.88 -7.12 27.48
CA VAL A 558 11.84 -8.22 27.38
C VAL A 558 11.59 -9.20 28.53
N THR A 559 11.21 -10.44 28.18
CA THR A 559 10.79 -11.47 29.16
C THR A 559 11.79 -12.62 29.28
N ASN A 560 12.56 -12.89 28.22
CA ASN A 560 13.46 -14.02 28.08
C ASN A 560 14.94 -13.58 27.88
N GLY A 561 15.22 -12.29 28.06
CA GLY A 561 16.54 -11.69 27.86
C GLY A 561 16.99 -11.58 26.40
N LYS A 562 16.07 -11.76 25.44
CA LYS A 562 16.33 -11.60 24.01
C LYS A 562 15.40 -10.56 23.40
N LEU A 563 15.90 -9.83 22.41
CA LEU A 563 15.13 -8.87 21.62
C LEU A 563 15.55 -9.00 20.16
N GLU A 564 14.59 -9.18 19.25
CA GLU A 564 14.83 -9.25 17.81
C GLU A 564 14.31 -7.98 17.13
N ILE A 565 15.14 -7.39 16.27
CA ILE A 565 14.81 -6.27 15.40
C ILE A 565 15.13 -6.72 13.97
N ARG A 566 14.19 -6.61 13.04
CA ARG A 566 14.41 -7.00 11.65
C ARG A 566 13.90 -5.96 10.69
N LEU A 567 14.68 -5.70 9.65
CA LEU A 567 14.34 -4.84 8.53
C LEU A 567 14.30 -5.69 7.26
N GLN A 568 13.24 -5.60 6.45
CA GLN A 568 13.04 -6.47 5.29
C GLN A 568 12.59 -5.70 4.05
N TRP A 569 13.27 -5.93 2.93
CA TRP A 569 12.88 -5.40 1.63
C TRP A 569 11.84 -6.28 0.94
N ALA A 570 10.70 -5.69 0.59
CA ALA A 570 9.58 -6.36 -0.08
C ALA A 570 9.50 -5.98 -1.57
N GLY A 571 10.65 -5.84 -2.26
CA GLY A 571 10.70 -5.67 -3.72
C GLY A 571 10.36 -4.27 -4.27
N LYS A 572 10.04 -3.29 -3.41
CA LYS A 572 9.62 -1.92 -3.80
C LYS A 572 10.75 -0.90 -3.81
N GLY A 573 10.54 0.20 -4.54
CA GLY A 573 11.48 1.31 -4.62
C GLY A 573 12.46 1.20 -5.78
N THR A 574 13.19 2.29 -6.00
CA THR A 574 14.12 2.40 -7.12
C THR A 574 15.34 1.52 -6.88
N GLN A 575 15.77 0.73 -7.87
CA GLN A 575 16.95 -0.13 -7.76
C GLN A 575 18.14 0.36 -8.60
N ALA A 576 17.97 1.49 -9.31
CA ALA A 576 18.96 2.05 -10.23
C ALA A 576 19.22 3.56 -10.06
N ILE A 577 18.80 4.14 -8.93
CA ILE A 577 19.03 5.55 -8.59
C ILE A 577 19.71 5.61 -7.21
N PRO A 578 20.87 6.29 -7.07
CA PRO A 578 21.64 6.98 -8.13
C PRO A 578 22.32 6.01 -9.11
N VAL A 579 22.69 4.82 -8.64
CA VAL A 579 23.33 3.75 -9.43
C VAL A 579 22.61 2.43 -9.19
N ARG A 580 22.84 1.42 -10.04
CA ARG A 580 22.26 0.10 -9.81
C ARG A 580 22.87 -0.54 -8.55
N GLY A 581 22.03 -1.24 -7.78
CA GLY A 581 22.41 -1.84 -6.51
C GLY A 581 22.11 -0.99 -5.27
N VAL A 582 21.50 0.19 -5.43
CA VAL A 582 21.04 1.02 -4.31
C VAL A 582 19.57 0.76 -4.04
N TYR A 583 19.26 -0.09 -3.05
CA TYR A 583 17.91 -0.36 -2.54
C TYR A 583 17.98 -1.08 -1.19
N GLY A 584 16.84 -1.56 -0.67
CA GLY A 584 16.77 -2.37 0.55
C GLY A 584 16.88 -1.58 1.85
N PRO A 585 16.96 -2.25 3.02
CA PRO A 585 17.04 -1.56 4.30
C PRO A 585 18.36 -0.84 4.49
N LEU A 586 18.29 0.34 5.12
CA LEU A 586 19.42 1.16 5.52
C LEU A 586 19.19 1.56 6.98
N ILE A 587 20.18 1.40 7.86
CA ILE A 587 20.08 1.78 9.28
C ILE A 587 21.40 2.35 9.78
N SER A 588 21.34 3.46 10.51
CA SER A 588 22.51 4.20 11.01
C SER A 588 22.90 3.78 12.42
N ALA A 589 21.93 3.55 13.31
CA ALA A 589 22.19 3.06 14.66
C ALA A 589 20.98 2.36 15.28
N VAL A 590 21.23 1.55 16.31
CA VAL A 590 20.21 0.93 17.16
C VAL A 590 20.52 1.27 18.60
N SER A 591 19.52 1.74 19.36
CA SER A 591 19.64 1.98 20.80
C SER A 591 18.50 1.28 21.53
N VAL A 592 18.81 0.56 22.58
CA VAL A 592 17.85 -0.16 23.44
C VAL A 592 18.06 0.34 24.84
N ASP A 593 17.14 1.17 25.31
CA ASP A 593 17.26 1.88 26.58
C ASP A 593 16.28 1.30 27.61
N PRO A 594 16.68 1.07 28.86
CA PRO A 594 15.79 0.53 29.88
C PRO A 594 14.83 1.63 30.36
N ASP A 595 13.53 1.32 30.45
CA ASP A 595 12.52 2.23 31.03
C ASP A 595 12.48 2.11 32.57
N PHE A 596 13.57 1.62 33.17
CA PHE A 596 13.71 1.36 34.60
C PHE A 596 15.15 1.58 35.04
N ILE A 597 15.36 1.75 36.34
CA ILE A 597 16.70 1.94 36.92
C ILE A 597 17.40 0.57 37.00
N PRO A 598 18.51 0.34 36.28
CA PRO A 598 19.26 -0.91 36.36
C PRO A 598 19.81 -1.17 37.77
N PRO A 599 19.92 -2.43 38.22
CA PRO A 599 20.62 -2.78 39.46
C PRO A 599 22.08 -2.34 39.40
N LYS A 600 22.62 -1.77 40.49
CA LYS A 600 24.04 -1.41 40.59
C LYS A 600 24.90 -2.67 40.47
N GLU A 601 25.90 -2.67 39.57
CA GLU A 601 26.85 -3.78 39.44
C GLU A 601 27.60 -4.00 40.77
N PRO A 602 27.77 -5.25 41.24
CA PRO A 602 28.55 -5.53 42.43
C PRO A 602 30.05 -5.41 42.09
N GLY A 603 30.66 -4.26 42.37
CA GLY A 603 32.12 -4.15 42.49
C GLY A 603 32.81 -2.97 41.80
N THR A 604 32.64 -1.75 42.30
CA THR A 604 33.68 -0.69 42.31
C THR A 604 33.33 0.29 43.44
N GLY A 605 33.94 0.13 44.61
CA GLY A 605 33.64 0.96 45.77
C GLY A 605 34.37 0.48 47.01
N THR A 606 35.63 0.89 47.14
CA THR A 606 36.42 0.86 48.37
C THR A 606 35.70 1.67 49.45
N GLY A 607 35.31 1.05 50.56
CA GLY A 607 34.74 1.75 51.72
C GLY A 607 34.19 0.78 52.76
N GLY A 608 34.99 0.52 53.80
CA GLY A 608 34.70 -0.48 54.83
C GLY A 608 33.53 -0.15 55.76
N GLY A 609 33.10 -1.14 56.53
CA GLY A 609 32.16 -0.93 57.63
C GLY A 609 31.39 -2.16 58.09
N SER A 610 32.07 -3.03 58.84
CA SER A 610 31.58 -3.90 59.92
C SER A 610 30.23 -4.64 59.82
N SER A 611 30.37 -5.96 59.66
CA SER A 611 29.63 -7.06 60.31
C SER A 611 28.79 -6.69 61.54
N VAL A 612 27.53 -7.18 61.58
CA VAL A 612 26.90 -8.08 62.59
C VAL A 612 25.66 -8.65 61.88
N GLY A 613 25.47 -9.95 61.68
CA GLY A 613 25.62 -11.05 62.62
C GLY A 613 24.24 -11.44 63.16
N THR A 614 23.63 -12.43 62.51
CA THR A 614 22.69 -13.37 63.15
C THR A 614 21.33 -12.82 63.59
N VAL A 615 20.28 -13.22 62.87
CA VAL A 615 18.93 -13.68 63.29
C VAL A 615 18.17 -13.89 61.97
N VAL A 616 17.02 -14.56 61.97
CA VAL A 616 16.09 -14.70 60.83
C VAL A 616 16.23 -16.02 60.02
N GLY A 617 16.48 -17.13 60.71
CA GLY A 617 16.21 -18.50 60.20
C GLY A 617 14.74 -18.92 60.29
N SER A 618 13.87 -18.14 60.93
CA SER A 618 12.46 -18.47 61.18
C SER A 618 11.45 -17.56 60.49
N VAL A 619 11.85 -16.40 59.95
CA VAL A 619 10.89 -15.47 59.28
C VAL A 619 10.73 -15.80 57.80
N ILE A 620 11.76 -16.34 57.13
CA ILE A 620 11.75 -16.61 55.68
C ILE A 620 10.67 -17.64 55.31
N ALA A 621 10.44 -18.66 56.14
CA ALA A 621 9.38 -19.64 55.90
C ALA A 621 7.98 -19.03 56.02
N SER A 622 7.76 -18.13 56.99
CA SER A 622 6.48 -17.43 57.16
C SER A 622 6.21 -16.39 56.09
N THR A 623 7.23 -15.65 55.61
CA THR A 623 7.05 -14.69 54.50
C THR A 623 6.87 -15.39 53.16
N VAL A 624 7.56 -16.50 52.90
CA VAL A 624 7.34 -17.27 51.66
C VAL A 624 5.96 -17.92 51.65
N PHE A 625 5.48 -18.43 52.80
CA PHE A 625 4.11 -18.95 52.90
C PHE A 625 3.06 -17.85 52.70
N LEU A 626 3.24 -16.66 53.30
CA LEU A 626 2.33 -15.52 53.08
C LEU A 626 2.34 -15.02 51.62
N VAL A 627 3.50 -14.98 50.96
CA VAL A 627 3.60 -14.59 49.53
C VAL A 627 2.95 -15.64 48.63
N LEU A 628 3.11 -16.94 48.92
CA LEU A 628 2.43 -18.01 48.18
C LEU A 628 0.92 -18.03 48.45
N LEU A 629 0.48 -17.71 49.66
CA LEU A 629 -0.93 -17.67 50.02
C LEU A 629 -1.60 -16.42 49.43
N ILE A 630 -0.94 -15.27 49.40
CA ILE A 630 -1.37 -14.07 48.67
C ILE A 630 -1.37 -14.34 47.17
N GLY A 631 -0.32 -14.97 46.61
CA GLY A 631 -0.25 -15.35 45.21
C GLY A 631 -1.35 -16.34 44.82
N GLY A 632 -1.64 -17.32 45.66
CA GLY A 632 -2.72 -18.28 45.51
C GLY A 632 -4.10 -17.62 45.59
N ILE A 633 -4.33 -16.71 46.55
CA ILE A 633 -5.58 -15.94 46.65
C ILE A 633 -5.75 -15.01 45.43
N LEU A 634 -4.69 -14.34 44.97
CA LEU A 634 -4.73 -13.46 43.80
C LEU A 634 -4.95 -14.24 42.50
N TRP A 635 -4.42 -15.47 42.40
CA TRP A 635 -4.68 -16.36 41.28
C TRP A 635 -6.11 -16.92 41.33
N TRP A 636 -6.59 -17.33 42.50
CA TRP A 636 -7.93 -17.88 42.69
C TRP A 636 -9.05 -16.83 42.61
N ARG A 637 -8.76 -15.56 42.94
CA ARG A 637 -9.63 -14.40 42.70
C ARG A 637 -9.53 -13.81 41.28
N GLY A 638 -8.71 -14.38 40.40
CA GLY A 638 -8.67 -14.01 38.97
C GLY A 638 -7.84 -12.77 38.60
N CYS A 639 -7.06 -12.20 39.53
CA CYS A 639 -6.28 -10.97 39.30
C CYS A 639 -5.01 -11.16 38.45
N LEU A 640 -4.58 -12.40 38.19
CA LEU A 640 -3.38 -12.75 37.41
C LEU A 640 -3.70 -13.31 36.00
N ARG A 641 -4.85 -12.93 35.41
CA ARG A 641 -5.15 -13.26 34.01
C ARG A 641 -4.25 -12.46 33.05
N PRO A 642 -3.57 -13.08 32.06
CA PRO A 642 -2.81 -12.35 31.05
C PRO A 642 -3.74 -11.43 30.25
N LYS A 643 -3.37 -10.14 30.14
CA LYS A 643 -4.10 -9.13 29.36
C LYS A 643 -4.15 -9.52 27.88
N SER A 644 -5.27 -9.25 27.21
CA SER A 644 -5.46 -9.58 25.78
C SER A 644 -4.55 -8.71 24.89
N GLN A 645 -4.13 -9.24 23.74
CA GLN A 645 -3.25 -8.56 22.77
C GLN A 645 -3.78 -7.17 22.38
N MET A 646 -5.10 -7.04 22.33
CA MET A 646 -5.82 -5.83 21.97
C MET A 646 -5.74 -4.74 23.04
N GLU A 647 -5.68 -5.10 24.34
CA GLU A 647 -5.44 -4.13 25.42
C GLU A 647 -4.01 -3.56 25.34
N LYS A 648 -3.05 -4.30 24.74
CA LYS A 648 -1.72 -3.80 24.41
C LYS A 648 -1.73 -2.92 23.15
N ASP A 649 -2.43 -3.33 22.09
CA ASP A 649 -2.53 -2.53 20.86
C ASP A 649 -3.28 -1.20 21.11
N PHE A 650 -4.31 -1.18 21.97
CA PHE A 650 -5.03 0.03 22.37
C PHE A 650 -4.13 1.01 23.16
N LYS A 651 -3.25 0.50 24.04
CA LYS A 651 -2.29 1.36 24.76
C LYS A 651 -1.22 1.99 23.87
N ASN A 652 -0.98 1.41 22.68
CA ASN A 652 -0.05 1.98 21.71
C ASN A 652 -0.70 3.01 20.77
N LEU A 653 -2.03 3.14 20.80
CA LEU A 653 -2.78 4.12 20.03
C LEU A 653 -2.98 5.36 20.90
N ASP A 654 -2.20 6.41 20.63
CA ASP A 654 -2.13 7.68 21.36
C ASP A 654 -3.38 8.57 21.12
N PHE A 655 -4.58 7.99 21.21
CA PHE A 655 -5.83 8.71 21.05
C PHE A 655 -6.24 9.39 22.36
N GLN A 656 -6.63 10.67 22.29
CA GLN A 656 -7.26 11.43 23.38
C GLN A 656 -8.69 10.93 23.72
N ILE A 657 -8.95 9.63 23.60
CA ILE A 657 -10.26 9.04 23.85
C ILE A 657 -10.36 8.64 25.32
N SER A 658 -11.48 8.99 25.95
CA SER A 658 -11.74 8.59 27.33
C SER A 658 -11.85 7.06 27.42
N SER A 659 -11.01 6.43 28.23
CA SER A 659 -11.16 4.99 28.53
C SER A 659 -12.10 4.81 29.73
N PHE A 660 -13.14 4.00 29.59
CA PHE A 660 -14.01 3.58 30.68
C PHE A 660 -13.62 2.18 31.16
N SER A 661 -13.69 1.94 32.48
CA SER A 661 -13.54 0.59 33.03
C SER A 661 -14.80 -0.24 32.82
N LEU A 662 -14.67 -1.58 32.71
CA LEU A 662 -15.84 -2.46 32.56
C LEU A 662 -16.77 -2.34 33.76
N ARG A 663 -16.21 -2.06 34.96
CA ARG A 663 -16.99 -1.80 36.17
C ARG A 663 -17.87 -0.56 36.03
N GLN A 664 -17.34 0.55 35.52
CA GLN A 664 -18.13 1.77 35.30
C GLN A 664 -19.26 1.51 34.32
N ILE A 665 -18.98 0.82 33.21
CA ILE A 665 -20.00 0.52 32.20
C ILE A 665 -21.07 -0.44 32.75
N LYS A 666 -20.67 -1.49 33.47
CA LYS A 666 -21.62 -2.39 34.14
C LYS A 666 -22.50 -1.68 35.15
N VAL A 667 -21.96 -0.72 35.92
CA VAL A 667 -22.81 0.07 36.82
C VAL A 667 -23.79 0.94 36.02
N ALA A 668 -23.32 1.55 34.94
CA ALA A 668 -24.16 2.41 34.11
C ALA A 668 -25.29 1.65 33.39
N THR A 669 -25.05 0.43 32.93
CA THR A 669 -26.01 -0.38 32.13
C THR A 669 -26.80 -1.40 32.95
N ASP A 670 -26.72 -1.33 34.28
CA ASP A 670 -27.24 -2.36 35.21
C ASP A 670 -26.80 -3.79 34.83
N ASN A 671 -25.49 -3.92 34.65
CA ASN A 671 -24.80 -5.14 34.20
C ASN A 671 -25.33 -5.68 32.87
N PHE A 672 -25.60 -4.77 31.93
CA PHE A 672 -26.18 -5.05 30.61
C PHE A 672 -27.55 -5.74 30.73
N ASP A 673 -28.40 -5.23 31.61
CA ASP A 673 -29.76 -5.76 31.78
C ASP A 673 -30.45 -5.81 30.39
N PRO A 674 -31.07 -6.93 30.01
CA PRO A 674 -31.83 -7.04 28.76
C PRO A 674 -32.90 -5.95 28.57
N ALA A 675 -33.44 -5.37 29.65
CA ALA A 675 -34.36 -4.23 29.62
C ALA A 675 -33.68 -2.92 29.19
N ASN A 676 -32.36 -2.81 29.36
CA ASN A 676 -31.55 -1.67 28.93
C ASN A 676 -31.01 -1.83 27.51
N LYS A 677 -31.11 -3.00 26.91
CA LYS A 677 -30.73 -3.21 25.52
C LYS A 677 -31.60 -2.19 24.70
N ILE A 678 -31.01 -1.45 23.74
CA ILE A 678 -31.64 -0.46 22.83
C ILE A 678 -31.24 -0.59 21.35
N GLY A 679 -30.20 -1.39 21.05
CA GLY A 679 -29.88 -1.83 19.69
C GLY A 679 -29.36 -3.27 19.55
N GLU A 680 -29.42 -3.88 18.38
CA GLU A 680 -28.58 -5.02 18.00
C GLU A 680 -28.33 -4.95 16.50
N GLY A 681 -27.10 -4.59 16.13
CA GLY A 681 -26.65 -4.58 14.74
C GLY A 681 -25.85 -5.83 14.42
N GLY A 682 -25.30 -5.90 13.21
CA GLY A 682 -24.42 -7.02 12.79
C GLY A 682 -23.16 -7.20 13.65
N PHE A 683 -22.85 -6.25 14.54
CA PHE A 683 -21.63 -6.21 15.33
C PHE A 683 -21.87 -6.44 16.83
N GLY A 684 -23.13 -6.50 17.26
CA GLY A 684 -23.53 -6.82 18.61
C GLY A 684 -24.56 -5.85 19.21
N PRO A 685 -24.98 -6.09 20.47
CA PRO A 685 -26.04 -5.35 21.12
C PRO A 685 -25.59 -3.98 21.60
N VAL A 686 -26.49 -3.00 21.55
CA VAL A 686 -26.32 -1.66 22.13
C VAL A 686 -27.21 -1.56 23.36
N HIS A 687 -26.70 -1.07 24.48
CA HIS A 687 -27.45 -0.89 25.73
C HIS A 687 -27.47 0.58 26.15
N LYS A 688 -28.60 1.07 26.63
CA LYS A 688 -28.71 2.34 27.34
C LYS A 688 -28.03 2.21 28.70
N GLY A 689 -27.32 3.24 29.11
CA GLY A 689 -26.79 3.35 30.46
C GLY A 689 -26.90 4.77 30.99
N ILE A 690 -26.77 4.91 32.31
CA ILE A 690 -26.72 6.21 32.98
C ILE A 690 -25.41 6.25 33.77
N MET A 691 -24.51 7.14 33.39
CA MET A 691 -23.24 7.36 34.07
C MET A 691 -23.46 7.96 35.46
N THR A 692 -22.45 7.88 36.33
CA THR A 692 -22.53 8.38 37.72
C THR A 692 -22.80 9.89 37.82
N ASP A 693 -22.50 10.65 36.76
CA ASP A 693 -22.76 12.08 36.66
C ASP A 693 -24.17 12.41 36.11
N GLY A 694 -24.98 11.39 35.80
CA GLY A 694 -26.31 11.52 35.21
C GLY A 694 -26.33 11.53 33.68
N THR A 695 -25.18 11.47 33.01
CA THR A 695 -25.11 11.44 31.54
C THR A 695 -25.71 10.14 31.02
N VAL A 696 -26.70 10.23 30.13
CA VAL A 696 -27.30 9.08 29.46
C VAL A 696 -26.44 8.69 28.26
N ILE A 697 -26.06 7.42 28.19
CA ILE A 697 -25.12 6.89 27.20
C ILE A 697 -25.70 5.70 26.44
N ALA A 698 -25.19 5.45 25.24
CA ALA A 698 -25.44 4.23 24.47
C ALA A 698 -24.13 3.42 24.37
N VAL A 699 -24.17 2.16 24.82
CA VAL A 699 -23.00 1.28 24.90
C VAL A 699 -23.14 0.16 23.87
N LYS A 700 -22.38 0.23 22.78
CA LYS A 700 -22.31 -0.80 21.73
C LYS A 700 -21.29 -1.86 22.14
N GLN A 701 -21.75 -3.08 22.37
CA GLN A 701 -20.91 -4.23 22.71
C GLN A 701 -20.55 -4.99 21.44
N LEU A 702 -19.26 -5.05 21.13
CA LEU A 702 -18.74 -5.71 19.94
C LEU A 702 -18.23 -7.12 20.25
N SER A 703 -18.39 -8.03 19.30
CA SER A 703 -17.91 -9.40 19.44
C SER A 703 -16.39 -9.49 19.29
N ALA A 704 -15.68 -9.58 20.42
CA ALA A 704 -14.22 -9.81 20.44
C ALA A 704 -13.80 -11.18 19.86
N LYS A 705 -14.76 -12.09 19.63
CA LYS A 705 -14.52 -13.41 19.02
C LYS A 705 -14.44 -13.36 17.50
N SER A 706 -14.83 -12.25 16.87
CA SER A 706 -14.82 -12.11 15.41
C SER A 706 -13.70 -11.18 14.94
N LYS A 707 -12.96 -11.57 13.89
CA LYS A 707 -11.98 -10.68 13.24
C LYS A 707 -12.64 -9.40 12.72
N GLN A 708 -13.92 -9.50 12.36
CA GLN A 708 -14.71 -8.39 11.85
C GLN A 708 -15.01 -7.36 12.96
N GLY A 709 -15.55 -7.81 14.11
CA GLY A 709 -15.83 -6.93 15.26
C GLY A 709 -14.57 -6.23 15.80
N ASN A 710 -13.41 -6.90 15.81
CA ASN A 710 -12.14 -6.25 16.18
C ASN A 710 -11.72 -5.16 15.19
N ARG A 711 -11.92 -5.39 13.88
CA ARG A 711 -11.56 -4.41 12.85
C ARG A 711 -12.49 -3.20 12.89
N GLU A 712 -13.79 -3.41 13.06
CA GLU A 712 -14.77 -2.34 13.19
C GLU A 712 -14.56 -1.54 14.47
N PHE A 713 -14.23 -2.16 15.60
CA PHE A 713 -13.88 -1.44 16.82
C PHE A 713 -12.74 -0.44 16.60
N LEU A 714 -11.63 -0.91 16.03
CA LEU A 714 -10.46 -0.07 15.77
C LEU A 714 -10.76 1.01 14.71
N ASN A 715 -11.53 0.67 13.68
CA ASN A 715 -11.89 1.61 12.63
C ASN A 715 -12.82 2.71 13.15
N GLU A 716 -13.84 2.33 13.92
CA GLU A 716 -14.82 3.26 14.48
C GLU A 716 -14.14 4.24 15.46
N ILE A 717 -13.24 3.75 16.32
CA ILE A 717 -12.39 4.58 17.18
C ILE A 717 -11.53 5.54 16.36
N ALA A 718 -10.81 5.04 15.37
CA ALA A 718 -9.89 5.86 14.57
C ALA A 718 -10.60 6.95 13.75
N MET A 719 -11.79 6.65 13.21
CA MET A 719 -12.54 7.58 12.36
C MET A 719 -13.29 8.62 13.18
N ILE A 720 -14.05 8.20 14.20
CA ILE A 720 -14.99 9.10 14.88
C ILE A 720 -14.34 9.93 16.00
N SER A 721 -13.18 9.50 16.54
CA SER A 721 -12.53 10.22 17.64
C SER A 721 -12.05 11.62 17.25
N ALA A 722 -11.78 11.84 15.96
CA ALA A 722 -11.30 13.12 15.43
C ALA A 722 -12.42 13.98 14.81
N LEU A 723 -13.66 13.49 14.78
CA LEU A 723 -14.78 14.18 14.14
C LEU A 723 -15.71 14.79 15.18
N GLN A 724 -16.00 16.08 15.03
CA GLN A 724 -17.03 16.75 15.80
C GLN A 724 -17.88 17.58 14.86
N HIS A 725 -19.15 17.19 14.71
CA HIS A 725 -20.10 17.89 13.85
C HIS A 725 -21.53 17.65 14.37
N PRO A 726 -22.45 18.63 14.31
CA PRO A 726 -23.82 18.49 14.84
C PRO A 726 -24.63 17.33 14.26
N HIS A 727 -24.31 16.92 13.03
CA HIS A 727 -24.99 15.84 12.32
C HIS A 727 -24.23 14.51 12.30
N LEU A 728 -23.23 14.33 13.18
CA LEU A 728 -22.54 13.06 13.40
C LEU A 728 -22.69 12.65 14.87
N VAL A 729 -22.81 11.35 15.15
CA VAL A 729 -22.91 10.86 16.53
C VAL A 729 -21.59 11.08 17.28
N LYS A 730 -21.67 11.56 18.51
CA LYS A 730 -20.52 11.78 19.37
C LYS A 730 -20.11 10.50 20.11
N LEU A 731 -18.87 10.06 19.91
CA LEU A 731 -18.23 9.03 20.74
C LEU A 731 -17.67 9.69 22.01
N TYR A 732 -18.12 9.23 23.18
CA TYR A 732 -17.57 9.65 24.47
C TYR A 732 -16.30 8.88 24.84
N GLY A 733 -16.22 7.60 24.47
CA GLY A 733 -15.07 6.77 24.80
C GLY A 733 -15.25 5.30 24.48
N CYS A 734 -14.35 4.47 25.00
CA CYS A 734 -14.42 3.02 24.83
C CYS A 734 -13.96 2.27 26.08
N CYS A 735 -14.31 0.99 26.17
CA CYS A 735 -13.79 0.06 27.19
C CYS A 735 -13.10 -1.10 26.48
N VAL A 736 -11.84 -1.35 26.89
CA VAL A 736 -11.02 -2.48 26.44
C VAL A 736 -10.54 -3.21 27.70
N GLU A 737 -11.33 -4.15 28.20
CA GLU A 737 -10.98 -4.98 29.36
C GLU A 737 -11.28 -6.46 29.08
N GLY A 738 -10.23 -7.30 29.05
CA GLY A 738 -10.36 -8.73 28.78
C GLY A 738 -10.80 -9.03 27.35
N ASP A 739 -11.97 -9.66 27.21
CA ASP A 739 -12.66 -9.97 25.95
C ASP A 739 -13.83 -9.02 25.66
N GLN A 740 -13.98 -7.95 26.45
CA GLN A 740 -15.02 -6.95 26.26
C GLN A 740 -14.51 -5.77 25.44
N LEU A 741 -15.13 -5.58 24.28
CA LEU A 741 -14.97 -4.43 23.40
C LEU A 741 -16.24 -3.60 23.43
N LEU A 742 -16.20 -2.44 24.06
CA LEU A 742 -17.37 -1.57 24.20
C LEU A 742 -17.08 -0.17 23.67
N LEU A 743 -17.99 0.40 22.89
CA LEU A 743 -17.98 1.79 22.46
C LEU A 743 -19.10 2.55 23.16
N VAL A 744 -18.80 3.74 23.68
CA VAL A 744 -19.72 4.56 24.47
C VAL A 744 -20.04 5.84 23.71
N TYR A 745 -21.28 6.00 23.30
CA TYR A 745 -21.79 7.15 22.55
C TYR A 745 -22.76 7.99 23.39
N GLU A 746 -23.06 9.18 22.88
CA GLU A 746 -24.28 9.88 23.28
C GLU A 746 -25.53 9.01 23.02
N TYR A 747 -26.49 9.06 23.93
CA TYR A 747 -27.78 8.42 23.74
C TYR A 747 -28.70 9.33 22.91
N LEU A 748 -29.38 8.76 21.92
CA LEU A 748 -30.30 9.48 21.04
C LEU A 748 -31.71 8.91 21.21
N GLU A 749 -32.62 9.74 21.73
CA GLU A 749 -33.91 9.35 22.28
C GLU A 749 -34.87 8.78 21.24
N ASN A 750 -34.77 9.25 19.99
CA ASN A 750 -35.70 8.92 18.92
C ASN A 750 -35.21 7.77 18.03
N ASN A 751 -34.09 7.14 18.39
CA ASN A 751 -33.54 5.98 17.71
C ASN A 751 -33.29 6.27 16.21
N SER A 752 -33.32 5.26 15.34
CA SER A 752 -33.03 5.42 13.91
C SER A 752 -34.17 6.03 13.11
N LEU A 753 -33.82 6.71 12.02
CA LEU A 753 -34.74 7.24 11.03
C LEU A 753 -35.61 6.13 10.40
N ALA A 754 -35.04 4.95 10.18
CA ALA A 754 -35.78 3.78 9.69
C ALA A 754 -36.94 3.42 10.63
N ARG A 755 -36.69 3.41 11.96
CA ARG A 755 -37.73 3.15 12.96
C ARG A 755 -38.81 4.23 12.93
N ALA A 756 -38.41 5.49 12.80
CA ALA A 756 -39.34 6.62 12.73
C ALA A 756 -40.23 6.61 11.48
N LEU A 757 -39.72 6.21 10.31
CA LEU A 757 -40.46 6.22 9.04
C LEU A 757 -41.28 4.94 8.82
N PHE A 758 -40.67 3.78 9.01
CA PHE A 758 -41.22 2.47 8.61
C PHE A 758 -40.90 1.35 9.62
N GLY A 759 -40.66 1.70 10.88
CA GLY A 759 -40.67 0.72 11.96
C GLY A 759 -42.10 0.22 12.27
N PRO A 760 -42.26 -0.64 13.28
CA PRO A 760 -43.59 -0.99 13.80
C PRO A 760 -44.40 0.26 14.15
N GLN A 761 -45.72 0.27 13.91
CA GLN A 761 -46.58 1.46 14.06
C GLN A 761 -46.39 2.21 15.38
N GLU A 762 -46.23 1.49 16.49
CA GLU A 762 -46.00 2.04 17.84
C GLU A 762 -44.72 2.88 17.97
N THR A 763 -43.80 2.72 17.02
CA THR A 763 -42.46 3.30 17.02
C THR A 763 -42.28 4.37 15.95
N GLN A 764 -43.23 4.45 15.00
CA GLN A 764 -43.23 5.46 13.96
C GLN A 764 -43.48 6.83 14.58
N ILE A 765 -42.74 7.83 14.08
CA ILE A 765 -42.92 9.22 14.50
C ILE A 765 -43.66 9.92 13.35
N PRO A 766 -44.75 10.65 13.60
CA PRO A 766 -45.44 11.42 12.56
C PRO A 766 -44.56 12.59 12.13
N LEU A 767 -43.65 12.32 11.18
CA LEU A 767 -42.76 13.31 10.58
C LEU A 767 -43.53 14.07 9.50
N ASN A 768 -43.98 15.28 9.82
CA ASN A 768 -44.53 16.21 8.84
C ASN A 768 -43.47 16.62 7.81
N TRP A 769 -43.90 17.26 6.72
CA TRP A 769 -43.01 17.59 5.62
C TRP A 769 -41.80 18.48 6.03
N PRO A 770 -41.98 19.57 6.81
CA PRO A 770 -40.84 20.36 7.30
C PRO A 770 -39.82 19.55 8.10
N MET A 771 -40.26 18.59 8.91
CA MET A 771 -39.35 17.74 9.68
C MET A 771 -38.58 16.78 8.77
N ARG A 772 -39.24 16.21 7.74
CA ARG A 772 -38.58 15.37 6.72
C ARG A 772 -37.52 16.17 5.96
N GLN A 773 -37.82 17.40 5.57
CA GLN A 773 -36.86 18.30 4.92
C GLN A 773 -35.66 18.58 5.84
N LYS A 774 -35.92 18.94 7.11
CA LYS A 774 -34.88 19.17 8.11
C LYS A 774 -33.95 17.96 8.29
N ILE A 775 -34.52 16.76 8.36
CA ILE A 775 -33.77 15.51 8.45
C ILE A 775 -32.93 15.29 7.19
N CYS A 776 -33.51 15.41 6.00
CA CYS A 776 -32.78 15.22 4.75
C CYS A 776 -31.60 16.20 4.61
N VAL A 777 -31.82 17.50 4.91
CA VAL A 777 -30.79 18.54 4.89
C VAL A 777 -29.70 18.25 5.93
N GLY A 778 -30.06 17.84 7.15
CA GLY A 778 -29.08 17.54 8.19
C GLY A 778 -28.17 16.36 7.84
N ILE A 779 -28.71 15.29 7.23
CA ILE A 779 -27.90 14.17 6.72
C ILE A 779 -26.95 14.68 5.63
N ALA A 780 -27.47 15.48 4.69
CA ALA A 780 -26.66 16.03 3.60
C ALA A 780 -25.49 16.89 4.12
N ARG A 781 -25.73 17.75 5.11
CA ARG A 781 -24.69 18.54 5.78
C ARG A 781 -23.67 17.66 6.51
N GLY A 782 -24.12 16.58 7.17
CA GLY A 782 -23.22 15.61 7.81
C GLY A 782 -22.28 14.94 6.82
N LEU A 783 -22.77 14.57 5.62
CA LEU A 783 -21.95 13.99 4.56
C LEU A 783 -21.04 15.02 3.88
N ALA A 784 -21.53 16.24 3.61
CA ALA A 784 -20.72 17.33 3.09
C ALA A 784 -19.52 17.62 4.01
N TYR A 785 -19.73 17.59 5.33
CA TYR A 785 -18.64 17.70 6.28
C TYR A 785 -17.61 16.56 6.14
N LEU A 786 -18.05 15.30 6.05
CA LEU A 786 -17.16 14.15 5.91
C LEU A 786 -16.36 14.14 4.60
N HIS A 787 -16.99 14.54 3.49
CA HIS A 787 -16.41 14.48 2.14
C HIS A 787 -15.58 15.71 1.79
N GLU A 788 -15.94 16.89 2.30
CA GLU A 788 -15.46 18.16 1.76
C GLU A 788 -14.90 19.12 2.82
N GLU A 789 -15.40 19.13 4.06
CA GLU A 789 -15.03 20.15 5.06
C GLU A 789 -14.05 19.63 6.13
N SER A 790 -14.10 18.33 6.42
CA SER A 790 -13.21 17.70 7.40
C SER A 790 -11.76 17.77 6.92
N ARG A 791 -10.83 17.85 7.88
CA ARG A 791 -9.39 17.79 7.60
C ARG A 791 -8.96 16.44 7.01
N LEU A 792 -9.70 15.39 7.36
CA LEU A 792 -9.51 14.03 6.86
C LEU A 792 -10.76 13.67 6.08
N LYS A 793 -10.66 13.57 4.75
CA LYS A 793 -11.79 13.21 3.90
C LYS A 793 -12.17 11.76 4.20
N ILE A 794 -13.44 11.50 4.48
CA ILE A 794 -13.93 10.20 4.95
C ILE A 794 -15.14 9.77 4.13
N VAL A 795 -15.07 8.58 3.55
CA VAL A 795 -16.22 7.90 2.93
C VAL A 795 -16.81 6.93 3.95
N HIS A 796 -18.08 7.10 4.31
CA HIS A 796 -18.79 6.34 5.34
C HIS A 796 -19.09 4.89 4.92
N ARG A 797 -19.44 4.66 3.65
CA ARG A 797 -19.73 3.37 2.98
C ARG A 797 -20.98 2.59 3.42
N ASP A 798 -21.71 3.06 4.43
CA ASP A 798 -22.90 2.37 4.94
C ASP A 798 -23.98 3.36 5.37
N ILE A 799 -24.22 4.37 4.52
CA ILE A 799 -25.32 5.31 4.70
C ILE A 799 -26.63 4.61 4.36
N LYS A 800 -27.53 4.58 5.34
CA LYS A 800 -28.87 3.98 5.28
C LYS A 800 -29.72 4.54 6.42
N ALA A 801 -31.04 4.45 6.32
CA ALA A 801 -31.94 5.00 7.34
C ALA A 801 -31.75 4.38 8.75
N THR A 802 -31.21 3.17 8.87
CA THR A 802 -30.90 2.55 10.18
C THR A 802 -29.66 3.15 10.85
N ASN A 803 -28.75 3.73 10.06
CA ASN A 803 -27.49 4.33 10.54
C ASN A 803 -27.61 5.86 10.72
N VAL A 804 -28.79 6.44 10.48
CA VAL A 804 -29.11 7.82 10.85
C VAL A 804 -29.96 7.78 12.11
N LEU A 805 -29.43 8.29 13.22
CA LEU A 805 -30.13 8.38 14.49
C LEU A 805 -30.74 9.78 14.66
N LEU A 806 -31.78 9.90 15.48
CA LEU A 806 -32.50 11.14 15.73
C LEU A 806 -32.36 11.53 17.21
N ASP A 807 -31.88 12.75 17.48
CA ASP A 807 -31.87 13.31 18.83
C ASP A 807 -33.29 13.69 19.29
N LYS A 808 -33.42 14.16 20.54
CA LYS A 808 -34.68 14.61 21.14
C LYS A 808 -35.44 15.64 20.29
N GLU A 809 -34.73 16.54 19.61
CA GLU A 809 -35.27 17.60 18.74
C GLU A 809 -35.41 17.15 17.26
N LEU A 810 -35.32 15.83 17.00
CA LEU A 810 -35.42 15.19 15.69
C LEU A 810 -34.35 15.68 14.69
N ASN A 811 -33.20 16.14 15.17
CA ASN A 811 -32.06 16.38 14.30
C ASN A 811 -31.38 15.05 13.96
N PRO A 812 -31.00 14.83 12.69
CA PRO A 812 -30.30 13.63 12.26
C PRO A 812 -28.84 13.65 12.68
N LYS A 813 -28.34 12.49 13.09
CA LYS A 813 -26.94 12.21 13.37
C LYS A 813 -26.51 10.91 12.71
N ILE A 814 -25.53 10.99 11.82
CA ILE A 814 -24.96 9.82 11.13
C ILE A 814 -24.12 9.02 12.14
N SER A 815 -24.33 7.70 12.15
CA SER A 815 -23.74 6.73 13.07
C SER A 815 -23.15 5.54 12.33
N ASP A 816 -22.39 4.71 13.05
CA ASP A 816 -21.79 3.45 12.56
C ASP A 816 -20.66 3.64 11.54
N PHE A 817 -19.54 4.19 12.01
CA PHE A 817 -18.31 4.38 11.22
C PHE A 817 -17.46 3.12 11.11
N GLY A 818 -17.98 1.95 11.52
CA GLY A 818 -17.23 0.69 11.51
C GLY A 818 -16.70 0.29 10.12
N LEU A 819 -17.36 0.72 9.05
CA LEU A 819 -16.94 0.48 7.67
C LEU A 819 -16.23 1.67 7.00
N ALA A 820 -16.23 2.85 7.62
CA ALA A 820 -15.73 4.09 7.03
C ALA A 820 -14.25 4.02 6.61
N LYS A 821 -13.86 4.84 5.65
CA LYS A 821 -12.50 4.86 5.10
C LYS A 821 -12.03 6.28 4.82
N LEU A 822 -10.76 6.53 5.08
CA LEU A 822 -10.07 7.76 4.68
C LEU A 822 -9.87 7.79 3.16
N ASP A 823 -10.19 8.92 2.56
CA ASP A 823 -9.91 9.26 1.17
C ASP A 823 -8.64 10.12 1.11
N GLU A 824 -7.59 9.58 0.48
CA GLU A 824 -6.36 10.31 0.23
C GLU A 824 -6.51 10.99 -1.13
N GLU A 825 -6.66 12.32 -1.13
CA GLU A 825 -7.01 13.17 -2.29
C GLU A 825 -6.17 12.94 -3.56
N GLU A 826 -5.02 12.26 -3.45
CA GLU A 826 -4.15 11.91 -4.57
C GLU A 826 -4.70 10.78 -5.46
N ASN A 827 -5.71 10.03 -5.02
CA ASN A 827 -6.25 8.88 -5.73
C ASN A 827 -7.58 9.19 -6.44
N THR A 828 -7.79 8.62 -7.63
CA THR A 828 -9.09 8.75 -8.34
C THR A 828 -10.23 7.97 -7.66
N HIS A 829 -9.88 6.96 -6.86
CA HIS A 829 -10.78 6.15 -6.05
C HIS A 829 -9.97 5.33 -5.03
N ILE A 830 -10.63 4.90 -3.97
CA ILE A 830 -10.09 3.98 -2.97
C ILE A 830 -10.42 2.55 -3.42
N SER A 831 -9.41 1.80 -3.88
CA SER A 831 -9.57 0.36 -4.11
C SER A 831 -9.70 -0.38 -2.77
N THR A 832 -10.90 -0.93 -2.48
CA THR A 832 -11.17 -1.61 -1.22
C THR A 832 -12.15 -2.78 -1.38
N ARG A 833 -12.10 -3.76 -0.47
CA ARG A 833 -13.06 -4.85 -0.43
C ARG A 833 -14.47 -4.26 -0.33
N VAL A 834 -15.35 -4.71 -1.21
CA VAL A 834 -16.77 -4.35 -1.22
C VAL A 834 -17.41 -4.72 0.13
N ALA A 835 -17.97 -3.72 0.81
CA ALA A 835 -18.71 -3.84 2.06
C ALA A 835 -19.66 -2.65 2.19
N GLY A 836 -20.84 -2.89 2.76
CA GLY A 836 -21.95 -1.96 2.84
C GLY A 836 -23.26 -2.76 2.78
N THR A 837 -24.39 -2.08 2.74
CA THR A 837 -25.71 -2.72 2.73
C THR A 837 -26.30 -2.75 1.32
N TYR A 838 -26.65 -3.95 0.83
CA TYR A 838 -27.35 -4.11 -0.45
C TYR A 838 -28.61 -3.23 -0.52
N GLY A 839 -28.89 -2.65 -1.69
CA GLY A 839 -29.95 -1.65 -1.88
C GLY A 839 -29.46 -0.20 -1.74
N TYR A 840 -28.41 0.05 -0.96
CA TYR A 840 -27.80 1.37 -0.78
C TYR A 840 -26.46 1.51 -1.51
N MET A 841 -25.84 0.41 -1.92
CA MET A 841 -24.52 0.41 -2.53
C MET A 841 -24.56 0.92 -3.97
N ALA A 842 -23.67 1.87 -4.29
CA ALA A 842 -23.50 2.38 -5.64
C ALA A 842 -23.06 1.27 -6.63
N PRO A 843 -23.57 1.25 -7.88
CA PRO A 843 -23.28 0.19 -8.84
C PRO A 843 -21.79 0.02 -9.13
N GLU A 844 -21.05 1.11 -9.37
CA GLU A 844 -19.62 1.08 -9.65
C GLU A 844 -18.81 0.55 -8.46
N TYR A 845 -19.25 0.87 -7.24
CA TYR A 845 -18.61 0.40 -6.03
C TYR A 845 -18.88 -1.09 -5.80
N ALA A 846 -20.14 -1.51 -5.94
CA ALA A 846 -20.55 -2.90 -5.79
C ALA A 846 -19.93 -3.82 -6.86
N MET A 847 -19.84 -3.34 -8.11
CA MET A 847 -19.36 -4.14 -9.24
C MET A 847 -17.83 -4.16 -9.38
N ARG A 848 -17.15 -3.06 -9.02
CA ARG A 848 -15.69 -2.90 -9.30
C ARG A 848 -14.84 -2.70 -8.04
N GLY A 849 -15.43 -2.49 -6.86
CA GLY A 849 -14.70 -2.14 -5.65
C GLY A 849 -14.06 -0.75 -5.67
N HIS A 850 -14.43 0.09 -6.65
CA HIS A 850 -13.99 1.48 -6.76
C HIS A 850 -14.82 2.34 -5.82
N LEU A 851 -14.28 2.69 -4.67
CA LEU A 851 -14.96 3.53 -3.70
C LEU A 851 -14.51 4.98 -3.84
N THR A 852 -15.46 5.91 -3.95
CA THR A 852 -15.24 7.35 -3.77
C THR A 852 -16.33 7.90 -2.85
N ASP A 853 -16.22 9.16 -2.46
CA ASP A 853 -17.31 9.95 -1.86
C ASP A 853 -18.66 9.80 -2.59
N LYS A 854 -18.64 9.66 -3.94
CA LYS A 854 -19.84 9.44 -4.78
C LYS A 854 -20.61 8.16 -4.45
N ALA A 855 -20.02 7.19 -3.76
CA ALA A 855 -20.73 6.01 -3.29
C ALA A 855 -21.67 6.34 -2.12
N ASP A 856 -21.25 7.22 -1.22
CA ASP A 856 -22.11 7.76 -0.17
C ASP A 856 -23.18 8.68 -0.75
N VAL A 857 -22.87 9.47 -1.81
CA VAL A 857 -23.87 10.28 -2.52
C VAL A 857 -25.00 9.40 -3.07
N TYR A 858 -24.67 8.26 -3.68
CA TYR A 858 -25.68 7.29 -4.14
C TYR A 858 -26.53 6.77 -2.97
N SER A 859 -25.87 6.36 -1.89
CA SER A 859 -26.53 5.85 -0.69
C SER A 859 -27.47 6.90 -0.08
N PHE A 860 -27.05 8.17 -0.05
CA PHE A 860 -27.86 9.30 0.37
C PHE A 860 -29.09 9.49 -0.53
N GLY A 861 -28.93 9.37 -1.85
CA GLY A 861 -30.05 9.46 -2.78
C GLY A 861 -31.14 8.43 -2.50
N VAL A 862 -30.76 7.20 -2.14
CA VAL A 862 -31.71 6.16 -1.70
C VAL A 862 -32.41 6.58 -0.40
N VAL A 863 -31.67 7.06 0.61
CA VAL A 863 -32.24 7.53 1.89
C VAL A 863 -33.18 8.73 1.69
N ALA A 864 -32.86 9.66 0.79
CA ALA A 864 -33.71 10.79 0.47
C ALA A 864 -35.05 10.33 -0.12
N LEU A 865 -35.02 9.33 -1.02
CA LEU A 865 -36.24 8.72 -1.56
C LEU A 865 -37.02 7.95 -0.49
N GLU A 866 -36.36 7.27 0.45
CA GLU A 866 -37.03 6.65 1.61
C GLU A 866 -37.71 7.67 2.52
N ILE A 867 -37.11 8.85 2.72
CA ILE A 867 -37.72 9.96 3.50
C ILE A 867 -39.00 10.46 2.81
N VAL A 868 -38.96 10.65 1.49
CA VAL A 868 -40.15 11.08 0.73
C VAL A 868 -41.23 10.01 0.71
N HIS A 869 -40.85 8.75 0.47
CA HIS A 869 -41.76 7.62 0.31
C HIS A 869 -42.32 7.12 1.65
N GLY A 870 -41.57 7.28 2.75
CA GLY A 870 -41.93 6.82 4.08
C GLY A 870 -41.85 5.31 4.28
N LYS A 871 -41.30 4.56 3.32
CA LYS A 871 -41.14 3.10 3.36
C LYS A 871 -39.72 2.69 2.94
N SER A 872 -39.33 1.47 3.29
CA SER A 872 -38.00 0.93 2.95
C SER A 872 -37.79 0.78 1.45
N ASN A 873 -36.57 1.02 0.98
CA ASN A 873 -36.21 0.93 -0.44
C ASN A 873 -36.28 -0.48 -1.03
N THR A 874 -36.24 -1.53 -0.20
CA THR A 874 -36.44 -2.91 -0.63
C THR A 874 -37.73 -3.46 -0.01
N SER A 875 -38.61 -4.00 -0.84
CA SER A 875 -39.74 -4.80 -0.37
C SER A 875 -39.76 -6.12 -1.13
N SER A 876 -39.70 -7.23 -0.39
CA SER A 876 -39.84 -8.57 -0.95
C SER A 876 -41.19 -9.12 -0.53
N ARG A 877 -42.00 -9.53 -1.50
CA ARG A 877 -43.23 -10.29 -1.23
C ARG A 877 -42.96 -11.80 -1.25
N SER A 878 -42.00 -12.21 -2.06
CA SER A 878 -41.52 -13.59 -2.23
C SER A 878 -40.06 -13.57 -2.68
N LYS A 879 -39.35 -14.70 -2.60
CA LYS A 879 -37.98 -14.84 -3.17
C LYS A 879 -37.89 -14.47 -4.65
N ALA A 880 -39.00 -14.54 -5.39
CA ALA A 880 -39.06 -14.22 -6.81
C ALA A 880 -39.39 -12.73 -7.07
N ASP A 881 -40.06 -12.06 -6.14
CA ASP A 881 -40.61 -10.71 -6.33
C ASP A 881 -39.99 -9.74 -5.31
N THR A 882 -38.75 -9.30 -5.60
CA THR A 882 -38.09 -8.22 -4.85
C THR A 882 -38.21 -6.93 -5.66
N PHE A 883 -38.88 -5.92 -5.10
CA PHE A 883 -39.06 -4.62 -5.73
C PHE A 883 -38.18 -3.57 -5.06
N TYR A 884 -37.50 -2.77 -5.88
CA TYR A 884 -36.66 -1.66 -5.43
C TYR A 884 -37.38 -0.33 -5.62
N LEU A 885 -37.27 0.58 -4.65
CA LEU A 885 -37.88 1.91 -4.73
C LEU A 885 -37.36 2.73 -5.91
N LEU A 886 -36.08 2.55 -6.26
CA LEU A 886 -35.47 3.23 -7.41
C LEU A 886 -36.17 2.87 -8.72
N ASP A 887 -36.47 1.57 -8.90
CA ASP A 887 -37.17 1.07 -10.08
C ASP A 887 -38.57 1.68 -10.20
N TRP A 888 -39.25 1.84 -9.07
CA TRP A 888 -40.57 2.44 -9.00
C TRP A 888 -40.54 3.94 -9.33
N VAL A 889 -39.56 4.68 -8.81
CA VAL A 889 -39.37 6.11 -9.09
C VAL A 889 -39.09 6.32 -10.58
N HIS A 890 -38.29 5.45 -11.22
CA HIS A 890 -38.05 5.51 -12.66
C HIS A 890 -39.33 5.30 -13.48
N VAL A 891 -40.19 4.34 -13.09
CA VAL A 891 -41.49 4.12 -13.75
C VAL A 891 -42.42 5.33 -13.59
N LEU A 892 -42.48 5.94 -12.40
CA LEU A 892 -43.28 7.15 -12.16
C LEU A 892 -42.74 8.37 -12.92
N ARG A 893 -41.43 8.44 -13.15
CA ARG A 893 -40.81 9.49 -13.98
C ARG A 893 -41.26 9.38 -15.43
N GLU A 894 -41.21 8.18 -16.01
CA GLU A 894 -41.64 7.94 -17.39
C GLU A 894 -43.12 8.24 -17.61
N GLN A 895 -43.95 8.05 -16.57
CA GLN A 895 -45.37 8.36 -16.58
C GLN A 895 -45.69 9.82 -16.22
N ASN A 896 -44.67 10.62 -15.88
CA ASN A 896 -44.80 12.01 -15.42
C ASN A 896 -45.72 12.17 -14.18
N THR A 897 -45.71 11.16 -13.30
CA THR A 897 -46.50 11.10 -12.06
C THR A 897 -45.62 10.95 -10.81
N LEU A 898 -44.41 11.53 -10.83
CA LEU A 898 -43.41 11.44 -9.74
C LEU A 898 -43.96 11.71 -8.33
N LEU A 899 -44.94 12.60 -8.19
CA LEU A 899 -45.56 12.90 -6.89
C LEU A 899 -46.32 11.72 -6.27
N GLU A 900 -46.63 10.66 -7.02
CA GLU A 900 -47.22 9.42 -6.49
C GLU A 900 -46.26 8.65 -5.58
N VAL A 901 -44.96 8.97 -5.59
CA VAL A 901 -44.01 8.37 -4.65
C VAL A 901 -44.15 8.92 -3.23
N VAL A 902 -44.74 10.11 -3.07
CA VAL A 902 -44.84 10.80 -1.77
C VAL A 902 -45.69 9.97 -0.81
N ASP A 903 -45.21 9.85 0.43
CA ASP A 903 -45.88 9.11 1.50
C ASP A 903 -47.35 9.53 1.65
N PRO A 904 -48.31 8.61 1.41
CA PRO A 904 -49.73 8.90 1.51
C PRO A 904 -50.16 9.44 2.89
N ARG A 905 -49.40 9.14 3.96
CA ARG A 905 -49.66 9.61 5.33
C ARG A 905 -49.53 11.14 5.46
N LEU A 906 -48.83 11.81 4.54
CA LEU A 906 -48.75 13.27 4.50
C LEU A 906 -50.02 13.93 3.93
N GLY A 907 -50.90 13.16 3.28
CA GLY A 907 -52.13 13.68 2.69
C GLY A 907 -51.84 14.80 1.69
N THR A 908 -52.43 15.98 1.93
CA THR A 908 -52.16 17.20 1.15
C THR A 908 -51.21 18.17 1.84
N ASP A 909 -50.69 17.82 3.02
CA ASP A 909 -49.89 18.70 3.89
C ASP A 909 -48.38 18.58 3.61
N TYR A 910 -48.01 18.90 2.36
CA TYR A 910 -46.61 18.99 1.95
C TYR A 910 -46.44 20.00 0.81
N ASN A 911 -45.28 20.63 0.73
CA ASN A 911 -44.97 21.51 -0.39
C ASN A 911 -44.60 20.66 -1.60
N LYS A 912 -45.48 20.63 -2.61
CA LYS A 912 -45.29 19.84 -3.84
C LYS A 912 -43.99 20.17 -4.57
N GLN A 913 -43.55 21.43 -4.55
CA GLN A 913 -42.31 21.84 -5.21
C GLN A 913 -41.08 21.32 -4.47
N GLU A 914 -41.07 21.41 -3.15
CA GLU A 914 -40.00 20.84 -2.33
C GLU A 914 -39.94 19.32 -2.43
N ALA A 915 -41.10 18.65 -2.45
CA ALA A 915 -41.16 17.20 -2.60
C ALA A 915 -40.64 16.76 -3.97
N LEU A 916 -41.09 17.42 -5.03
CA LEU A 916 -40.59 17.15 -6.38
C LEU A 916 -39.08 17.39 -6.46
N MET A 917 -38.58 18.48 -5.88
CA MET A 917 -37.15 18.79 -5.82
C MET A 917 -36.35 17.70 -5.08
N MET A 918 -36.82 17.25 -3.92
CA MET A 918 -36.15 16.19 -3.16
C MET A 918 -36.14 14.85 -3.91
N ILE A 919 -37.22 14.51 -4.63
CA ILE A 919 -37.27 13.34 -5.51
C ILE A 919 -36.24 13.48 -6.63
N GLN A 920 -36.22 14.61 -7.32
CA GLN A 920 -35.28 14.90 -8.41
C GLN A 920 -33.81 14.85 -7.94
N ILE A 921 -33.51 15.39 -6.76
CA ILE A 921 -32.19 15.29 -6.12
C ILE A 921 -31.85 13.84 -5.80
N GLY A 922 -32.79 13.07 -5.25
CA GLY A 922 -32.64 11.64 -5.00
C GLY A 922 -32.25 10.88 -6.28
N MET A 923 -32.97 11.13 -7.37
CA MET A 923 -32.69 10.54 -8.68
C MET A 923 -31.31 10.93 -9.23
N LEU A 924 -30.93 12.21 -9.11
CA LEU A 924 -29.63 12.70 -9.55
C LEU A 924 -28.48 12.07 -8.75
N CYS A 925 -28.66 11.95 -7.43
CA CYS A 925 -27.70 11.29 -6.54
C CYS A 925 -27.56 9.79 -6.85
N THR A 926 -28.63 9.14 -7.33
CA THR A 926 -28.61 7.72 -7.71
C THR A 926 -28.27 7.46 -9.18
N SER A 927 -27.68 8.43 -9.89
CA SER A 927 -27.24 8.22 -11.28
C SER A 927 -26.29 7.01 -11.37
N PRO A 928 -26.44 6.10 -12.35
CA PRO A 928 -25.51 4.98 -12.55
C PRO A 928 -24.07 5.43 -12.77
N ALA A 929 -23.86 6.61 -13.37
CA ALA A 929 -22.54 7.19 -13.56
C ALA A 929 -22.15 8.07 -12.36
N PRO A 930 -21.05 7.77 -11.64
CA PRO A 930 -20.63 8.55 -10.47
C PRO A 930 -20.23 10.00 -10.82
N GLY A 931 -19.84 10.26 -12.07
CA GLY A 931 -19.51 11.60 -12.56
C GLY A 931 -20.72 12.54 -12.61
N ASP A 932 -21.92 12.00 -12.84
CA ASP A 932 -23.15 12.80 -12.95
C ASP A 932 -23.77 13.13 -11.59
N ARG A 933 -23.34 12.42 -10.53
CA ARG A 933 -23.80 12.67 -9.17
C ARG A 933 -23.19 13.98 -8.64
N PRO A 934 -23.97 14.87 -8.00
CA PRO A 934 -23.45 16.11 -7.42
C PRO A 934 -22.51 15.83 -6.23
N SER A 935 -21.74 16.84 -5.81
CA SER A 935 -21.10 16.83 -4.49
C SER A 935 -22.15 17.01 -3.39
N MET A 936 -21.86 16.58 -2.15
CA MET A 936 -22.82 16.73 -1.06
C MET A 936 -23.05 18.20 -0.67
N SER A 937 -22.05 19.07 -0.81
CA SER A 937 -22.23 20.53 -0.69
C SER A 937 -23.19 21.11 -1.72
N THR A 938 -23.14 20.60 -2.95
CA THR A 938 -24.10 20.97 -4.00
C THR A 938 -25.49 20.46 -3.67
N VAL A 939 -25.62 19.23 -3.16
CA VAL A 939 -26.89 18.66 -2.68
C VAL A 939 -27.49 19.51 -1.56
N VAL A 940 -26.69 19.93 -0.58
CA VAL A 940 -27.13 20.85 0.49
C VAL A 940 -27.66 22.16 -0.14
N SER A 941 -26.91 22.75 -1.06
CA SER A 941 -27.32 24.00 -1.74
C SER A 941 -28.63 23.83 -2.53
N MET A 942 -28.85 22.67 -3.17
CA MET A 942 -30.09 22.35 -3.88
C MET A 942 -31.27 22.17 -2.90
N LEU A 943 -31.08 21.44 -1.80
CA LEU A 943 -32.14 21.21 -0.80
C LEU A 943 -32.55 22.49 -0.05
N GLU A 944 -31.62 23.42 0.12
CA GLU A 944 -31.86 24.72 0.76
C GLU A 944 -32.38 25.79 -0.21
N GLY A 945 -32.42 25.51 -1.52
CA GLY A 945 -32.93 26.43 -2.53
C GLY A 945 -31.94 27.51 -3.00
N HIS A 946 -30.64 27.35 -2.73
CA HIS A 946 -29.59 28.31 -3.10
C HIS A 946 -28.92 28.01 -4.46
N SER A 947 -29.21 26.86 -5.08
CA SER A 947 -28.55 26.40 -6.30
C SER A 947 -29.09 27.06 -7.58
N THR A 948 -28.20 27.43 -8.50
CA THR A 948 -28.54 27.83 -9.88
C THR A 948 -28.67 26.63 -10.84
N VAL A 949 -28.42 25.41 -10.36
CA VAL A 949 -28.44 24.20 -11.18
C VAL A 949 -29.87 23.83 -11.53
N ASN A 950 -30.18 23.81 -12.82
CA ASN A 950 -31.45 23.31 -13.32
C ASN A 950 -31.44 21.77 -13.28
N VAL A 951 -32.02 21.21 -12.20
CA VAL A 951 -32.04 19.76 -11.94
C VAL A 951 -32.80 19.00 -13.03
N GLU A 952 -33.86 19.58 -13.60
CA GLU A 952 -34.61 18.98 -14.71
C GLU A 952 -33.72 18.80 -15.94
N LYS A 953 -32.93 19.82 -16.27
CA LYS A 953 -32.00 19.78 -17.40
C LYS A 953 -30.89 18.75 -17.23
N LEU A 954 -30.46 18.48 -16.00
CA LEU A 954 -29.50 17.41 -15.70
C LEU A 954 -30.14 16.02 -15.81
N LEU A 955 -31.40 15.88 -15.36
CA LEU A 955 -32.12 14.62 -15.44
C LEU A 955 -32.43 14.23 -16.89
N GLU A 956 -32.76 15.18 -17.77
CA GLU A 956 -33.07 14.95 -19.20
C GLU A 956 -31.95 14.22 -19.96
N ALA A 957 -30.69 14.32 -19.54
CA ALA A 957 -29.57 13.66 -20.20
C ALA A 957 -29.47 12.13 -19.93
N SER A 958 -30.28 11.56 -19.04
CA SER A 958 -30.09 10.20 -18.47
C SER A 958 -31.07 9.11 -18.93
N VAL A 959 -31.87 9.32 -19.99
CA VAL A 959 -32.94 8.38 -20.37
C VAL A 959 -32.46 7.38 -21.43
N ASN A 960 -32.37 6.08 -21.07
CA ASN A 960 -32.43 4.92 -21.97
C ASN A 960 -32.53 3.63 -21.14
N ASN A 961 -33.73 3.07 -20.97
CA ASN A 961 -34.00 1.63 -20.75
C ASN A 961 -35.52 1.40 -20.72
N GLU A 962 -36.10 0.86 -21.79
CA GLU A 962 -37.50 0.40 -21.80
C GLU A 962 -37.68 -0.81 -20.86
N LYS A 963 -38.63 -0.74 -19.92
CA LYS A 963 -39.07 -1.90 -19.11
C LYS A 963 -40.35 -2.51 -19.67
N ASP A 964 -40.47 -3.83 -19.55
CA ASP A 964 -41.64 -4.62 -19.92
C ASP A 964 -42.93 -4.16 -19.20
N GLU A 965 -44.02 -4.08 -19.95
CA GLU A 965 -45.34 -3.61 -19.50
C GLU A 965 -45.96 -4.51 -18.41
N GLU A 966 -45.66 -5.81 -18.41
CA GLU A 966 -46.13 -6.76 -17.39
C GLU A 966 -45.41 -6.54 -16.06
N SER A 967 -44.09 -6.34 -16.09
CA SER A 967 -43.28 -5.92 -14.95
C SER A 967 -43.78 -4.61 -14.32
N VAL A 968 -44.13 -3.61 -15.14
CA VAL A 968 -44.71 -2.32 -14.66
C VAL A 968 -46.05 -2.54 -13.95
N ARG A 969 -46.91 -3.42 -14.48
CA ARG A 969 -48.23 -3.72 -13.89
C ARG A 969 -48.10 -4.47 -12.56
N ALA A 970 -47.12 -5.38 -12.45
CA ALA A 970 -46.79 -6.07 -11.20
C ALA A 970 -46.27 -5.10 -10.13
N MET A 971 -45.40 -4.17 -10.52
CA MET A 971 -44.85 -3.14 -9.64
C MET A 971 -45.96 -2.21 -9.09
N LYS A 972 -46.88 -1.76 -9.96
CA LYS A 972 -48.07 -0.98 -9.57
C LYS A 972 -48.91 -1.67 -8.50
N ARG A 973 -49.22 -2.96 -8.69
CA ARG A 973 -49.99 -3.73 -7.71
C ARG A 973 -49.24 -3.86 -6.40
N HIS A 974 -47.95 -4.18 -6.44
CA HIS A 974 -47.14 -4.38 -5.24
C HIS A 974 -47.10 -3.12 -4.36
N TYR A 975 -46.76 -1.95 -4.92
CA TYR A 975 -46.71 -0.71 -4.16
C TYR A 975 -48.08 -0.21 -3.70
N ALA A 976 -49.15 -0.51 -4.43
CA ALA A 976 -50.51 -0.29 -3.94
C ALA A 976 -50.84 -1.21 -2.75
N THR A 977 -50.40 -2.48 -2.77
CA THR A 977 -50.74 -3.45 -1.69
C THR A 977 -50.06 -3.13 -0.37
N ILE A 978 -48.82 -2.58 -0.39
CA ILE A 978 -48.15 -2.11 0.84
C ILE A 978 -48.93 -0.92 1.47
N GLY A 979 -49.86 -0.30 0.75
CA GLY A 979 -50.78 0.69 1.32
C GLY A 979 -51.91 0.09 2.17
N GLU A 980 -52.28 -1.18 1.95
CA GLU A 980 -53.46 -1.81 2.55
C GLU A 980 -53.16 -3.02 3.45
N GLU A 981 -52.05 -3.76 3.26
CA GLU A 981 -51.84 -5.08 3.90
C GLU A 981 -51.08 -5.09 5.25
N GLU A 982 -50.55 -3.97 5.78
CA GLU A 982 -49.79 -3.99 7.05
C GLU A 982 -50.65 -4.06 8.35
N ILE A 983 -51.93 -4.41 8.25
CA ILE A 983 -52.84 -4.48 9.41
C ILE A 983 -52.85 -5.86 10.10
N THR A 984 -52.35 -6.95 9.50
CA THR A 984 -52.41 -8.28 10.16
C THR A 984 -51.40 -9.29 9.60
N ASN A 985 -50.59 -9.87 10.50
CA ASN A 985 -49.85 -11.16 10.43
C ASN A 985 -48.32 -11.08 10.38
N THR A 986 -47.75 -11.08 11.59
CA THR A 986 -46.41 -11.57 11.92
C THR A 986 -46.38 -13.11 11.96
N THR A 987 -45.53 -13.76 11.16
CA THR A 987 -44.96 -15.09 11.50
C THR A 987 -43.81 -15.47 10.56
N THR A 988 -42.65 -15.75 11.18
CA THR A 988 -41.35 -16.16 10.63
C THR A 988 -41.34 -17.61 10.14
N THR A 989 -40.55 -17.93 9.10
CA THR A 989 -40.10 -19.31 8.82
C THR A 989 -38.71 -19.33 8.17
N ASP A 990 -37.77 -19.96 8.88
CA ASP A 990 -36.34 -20.17 8.58
C ASP A 990 -36.07 -21.20 7.46
N GLY A 991 -34.89 -21.12 6.83
CA GLY A 991 -34.31 -22.23 6.04
C GLY A 991 -32.99 -21.88 5.32
N PRO A 992 -31.86 -22.58 5.56
CA PRO A 992 -30.50 -22.02 5.50
C PRO A 992 -29.72 -22.36 4.20
N PHE A 993 -28.75 -21.53 3.81
CA PHE A 993 -27.65 -21.94 2.93
C PHE A 993 -26.30 -21.39 3.40
N THR A 994 -25.41 -22.34 3.67
CA THR A 994 -24.01 -22.23 4.07
C THR A 994 -23.10 -21.95 2.87
N SER A 995 -22.23 -20.94 2.95
CA SER A 995 -20.82 -20.97 2.52
C SER A 995 -20.29 -19.55 2.34
N SER A 996 -19.27 -19.20 3.13
CA SER A 996 -18.22 -18.19 2.85
C SER A 996 -18.60 -16.87 2.16
N SER A 997 -18.28 -15.78 2.87
CA SER A 997 -18.26 -14.36 2.44
C SER A 997 -19.62 -13.64 2.39
N THR A 998 -19.71 -12.51 3.14
CA THR A 998 -20.80 -11.51 3.13
C THR A 998 -22.20 -12.05 3.45
N SER A 999 -22.48 -12.27 4.74
CA SER A 999 -23.82 -12.60 5.23
C SER A 999 -24.61 -11.32 5.55
N THR A 1000 -25.50 -10.95 4.65
CA THR A 1000 -26.80 -10.34 4.95
C THR A 1000 -27.68 -11.34 5.73
N ALA A 1001 -28.66 -10.81 6.48
CA ALA A 1001 -29.66 -11.42 7.39
C ALA A 1001 -29.38 -10.97 8.84
N ASN A 1002 -30.25 -10.25 9.57
CA ASN A 1002 -31.70 -10.25 9.61
C ASN A 1002 -32.26 -8.85 9.95
N ALA A 1003 -33.40 -8.50 9.36
CA ALA A 1003 -34.38 -7.64 10.01
C ALA A 1003 -35.10 -8.49 11.06
N ASN A 1004 -34.74 -8.36 12.33
CA ASN A 1004 -35.54 -8.78 13.49
C ASN A 1004 -35.01 -8.07 14.75
N ASP A 1005 -35.91 -7.29 15.35
CA ASP A 1005 -35.94 -6.77 16.72
C ASP A 1005 -34.71 -6.05 17.30
N LEU A 1006 -34.69 -4.74 17.04
CA LEU A 1006 -34.31 -3.78 18.07
C LEU A 1006 -35.55 -3.42 18.92
N TYR A 1007 -35.77 -4.15 20.03
CA TYR A 1007 -36.59 -3.87 21.22
C TYR A 1007 -38.10 -4.07 21.20
N PRO A 1008 -38.59 -5.04 22.01
CA PRO A 1008 -39.80 -4.85 22.79
C PRO A 1008 -39.48 -3.93 23.98
N VAL A 1009 -40.01 -2.71 23.96
CA VAL A 1009 -39.92 -1.77 25.09
C VAL A 1009 -41.12 -1.98 26.01
N LYS A 1010 -40.88 -2.17 27.31
CA LYS A 1010 -41.93 -2.16 28.34
C LYS A 1010 -42.61 -0.78 28.38
N LEU A 1011 -43.94 -0.78 28.27
CA LEU A 1011 -44.84 0.38 28.17
C LEU A 1011 -45.02 1.21 29.45
N ASP A 1012 -44.07 1.21 30.39
CA ASP A 1012 -44.18 1.95 31.66
C ASP A 1012 -43.03 2.97 31.80
N SER A 1013 -43.23 4.15 31.20
CA SER A 1013 -42.56 5.36 31.69
C SER A 1013 -43.39 6.58 31.32
N ALA A 1014 -43.49 7.53 32.25
CA ALA A 1014 -44.21 8.81 32.12
C ALA A 1014 -43.77 9.68 30.92
N TYR A 1015 -42.73 9.29 30.18
CA TYR A 1015 -42.20 9.99 29.01
C TYR A 1015 -43.21 10.09 27.85
N TRP A 1016 -44.10 9.10 27.68
CA TRP A 1016 -45.05 9.11 26.57
C TRP A 1016 -46.20 10.11 26.73
N ASN A 1017 -46.49 10.56 27.96
CA ASN A 1017 -47.62 11.45 28.22
C ASN A 1017 -47.37 12.92 27.85
N THR A 1018 -46.14 13.30 27.46
CA THR A 1018 -45.81 14.68 27.06
C THR A 1018 -45.62 14.85 25.55
N ARG A 1019 -46.09 13.90 24.74
CA ARG A 1019 -45.76 13.79 23.31
C ARG A 1019 -46.84 14.25 22.33
N THR A 1020 -47.86 14.95 22.81
CA THR A 1020 -48.88 15.62 21.98
C THR A 1020 -48.40 16.92 21.39
#